data_AF-A0A8S2QY75-F1
#
_entry.id   AF-A0A8S2QY75-F1
#
_cell.length_a   1.000
_cell.length_b   1.000
_cell.length_c   1.000
_cell.angle_alpha   90.00
_cell.angle_beta   90.00
_cell.angle_gamma   90.00
#
_symmetry.space_group_name_H-M   'P 1'
#
loop_
_entity.id
_entity.type
_entity.pdbx_description
1 polymer ?
#
loop_
_entity_poly.entity_id
_entity_poly.type
_entity_poly.pdbx_seq_one_letter_code
_entity_poly.pdbx_strand_id
1 'polypeptide(L)'
;MYRPAKRSRKPSDAIQRRQPSPEKLTTYDHIDHHASGTHGRYWIPRIQLYFLAEDPRVFADRVTKAYHDRKRTEAELRSALFIDCMPIDGIGKLDDERIKRMIELTKTSAISKTIKDEYVTPIVEEVNLDYARTMNSMIFEEVTQSDPISFAFVTLPIKQRRPVPHTACVDIPEYSFNEVFDQFKFISLLTSKPAIDALKLVRTECDYVINNLSLLQKTIPKHVKLDEFESMQFNQTSTTHMYLTDTWKNNLRQGIKTKFIDVGRGWYNINESDFHIYQVSKLKKFIERVKFMMQDTLRFLVQDSCQNYVRMITDACSPVLNMTEGFKWPANDLINTPYRPPKNPLFHLDITIDQVGPRYITSYENFANNILGAFDRAIVQTQAIPQIEKDIMENIFWGGEMLKLESVALQEKKVSEWRDVLQKAVQASLIPLKAYADAYEPYVALMNLNVDHYTKDFEKTEKSIEDYRNEILMHIREKDKLEKTIPISIVIGPYYIFAQKLREALSNKRKLLIEALLLSQTRKARTRTEELNDTFRDIQRKLYEKANTAEDLSEHREWMKSVPEQLDDKKDDIHKVLDEFTMLDEFCYNLSNEDFAIKYNLLASPWRLRTMLDQIEEQHKEDEERFKKLQVQDTAALNDKMDQLTMSVASLSAHTSIERSHEVANECRKLNKILKECQEAAQTYNNRERLLGLPVTNYEKLAKLVKDFEPYRVLWSTASDWLRSHDSWMNDPIISVNAEDIEKNVTEMYKNMHKSIKIFSENEGIQQIAMTVKSQIEDFKPSIPLIQALRAPGM
;
A
#
# COMPACT_ATOMS: atom_id res chain seq x y z
N MET A 1 95.23 9.66 61.05
CA MET A 1 95.13 11.09 61.41
C MET A 1 94.01 11.74 60.62
N TYR A 2 93.14 12.49 61.31
CA TYR A 2 92.31 13.64 60.88
C TYR A 2 91.79 13.81 59.42
N ARG A 3 90.45 13.76 59.33
CA ARG A 3 89.53 14.63 58.53
C ARG A 3 89.71 16.13 58.90
N PRO A 4 89.06 17.14 58.25
CA PRO A 4 87.84 17.12 57.41
C PRO A 4 88.14 17.63 55.96
N ALA A 5 87.32 18.30 55.13
CA ALA A 5 86.01 18.96 55.29
C ALA A 5 85.19 19.04 53.97
N LYS A 6 84.32 20.05 53.84
CA LYS A 6 83.37 20.32 52.73
C LYS A 6 83.03 21.82 52.68
N ARG A 7 82.61 22.33 51.51
CA ARG A 7 81.59 23.40 51.28
C ARG A 7 81.25 23.38 49.77
N SER A 8 80.19 22.75 49.27
CA SER A 8 78.75 23.08 49.34
C SER A 8 78.30 24.32 48.53
N ARG A 9 77.70 24.12 47.35
CA ARG A 9 76.48 24.81 46.84
C ARG A 9 76.00 24.17 45.51
N LYS A 10 74.69 24.01 45.33
CA LYS A 10 74.00 23.75 44.04
C LYS A 10 73.81 25.10 43.29
N PRO A 11 73.56 25.13 41.96
CA PRO A 11 72.24 24.87 41.34
C PRO A 11 72.33 23.72 40.30
N SER A 12 71.35 22.84 40.08
CA SER A 12 69.98 22.99 39.56
C SER A 12 69.86 23.47 38.09
N ASP A 13 69.06 22.71 37.34
CA ASP A 13 68.42 23.01 36.06
C ASP A 13 69.26 22.92 34.76
N ALA A 14 69.38 21.68 34.28
CA ALA A 14 69.76 21.37 32.90
C ALA A 14 68.59 21.66 31.94
N ILE A 15 68.72 22.70 31.12
CA ILE A 15 67.74 23.06 30.11
C ILE A 15 67.81 22.06 28.92
N GLN A 16 66.70 21.38 28.66
CA GLN A 16 66.54 20.53 27.48
C GLN A 16 66.67 21.34 26.19
N ARG A 17 67.59 20.94 25.31
CA ARG A 17 67.64 21.45 23.93
C ARG A 17 66.44 20.91 23.15
N ARG A 18 65.36 21.69 23.04
CA ARG A 18 64.35 21.50 21.98
C ARG A 18 64.91 22.04 20.67
N GLN A 19 64.93 21.22 19.62
CA GLN A 19 65.06 21.70 18.25
C GLN A 19 63.76 22.43 17.86
N PRO A 20 63.81 23.60 17.20
CA PRO A 20 62.62 24.20 16.63
C PRO A 20 62.25 23.55 15.29
N SER A 21 60.98 23.20 15.14
CA SER A 21 60.38 22.71 13.90
C SER A 21 60.33 23.83 12.82
N PRO A 22 60.36 23.49 11.52
CA PRO A 22 60.30 24.48 10.44
C PRO A 22 58.86 24.94 10.17
N GLU A 23 58.31 25.81 11.02
CA GLU A 23 57.02 26.46 10.76
C GLU A 23 57.18 27.98 10.55
N LYS A 24 56.83 28.41 9.34
CA LYS A 24 56.38 29.77 8.95
C LYS A 24 57.26 30.94 9.41
N LEU A 25 58.09 31.46 8.49
CA LEU A 25 58.61 32.83 8.60
C LEU A 25 57.45 33.83 8.51
N THR A 26 57.01 34.35 9.67
CA THR A 26 56.20 35.56 9.78
C THR A 26 56.94 36.56 10.66
N THR A 27 57.36 37.69 10.08
CA THR A 27 58.38 38.62 10.62
C THR A 27 57.83 39.66 11.61
N TYR A 28 56.74 39.33 12.29
CA TYR A 28 55.97 40.23 13.14
C TYR A 28 55.60 39.56 14.46
N ASP A 29 55.80 40.26 15.57
CA ASP A 29 55.36 39.83 16.90
C ASP A 29 54.12 40.65 17.31
N HIS A 30 53.16 40.03 18.00
CA HIS A 30 51.98 40.71 18.51
C HIS A 30 52.30 41.52 19.77
N ILE A 31 51.86 42.78 19.82
CA ILE A 31 51.91 43.62 21.02
C ILE A 31 50.53 44.28 21.24
N ASP A 32 49.92 43.99 22.38
CA ASP A 32 48.77 44.75 22.88
C ASP A 32 49.27 45.98 23.67
N HIS A 33 49.05 47.17 23.12
CA HIS A 33 49.48 48.42 23.75
C HIS A 33 48.42 48.93 24.74
N HIS A 34 48.70 48.82 26.05
CA HIS A 34 47.92 49.48 27.10
C HIS A 34 48.39 50.93 27.32
N ALA A 35 48.22 51.78 26.30
CA ALA A 35 48.36 53.22 26.41
C ALA A 35 47.31 53.91 25.50
N SER A 36 46.59 54.89 26.05
CA SER A 36 45.55 55.70 25.37
C SER A 36 44.45 54.94 24.60
N GLY A 37 43.54 54.28 25.33
CA GLY A 37 42.09 54.32 25.07
C GLY A 37 41.50 53.63 23.83
N THR A 38 42.28 53.20 22.83
CA THR A 38 41.78 52.54 21.62
C THR A 38 42.36 51.14 21.46
N HIS A 39 41.53 50.11 21.60
CA HIS A 39 41.92 48.71 21.38
C HIS A 39 42.11 48.40 19.89
N GLY A 40 43.24 48.83 19.32
CA GLY A 40 43.71 48.44 17.99
C GLY A 40 44.86 47.43 18.09
N ARG A 41 44.76 46.31 17.35
CA ARG A 41 45.89 45.40 17.13
C ARG A 41 46.71 45.91 15.94
N TYR A 42 47.98 46.21 16.17
CA TYR A 42 48.89 46.70 15.14
C TYR A 42 49.97 45.66 14.82
N TRP A 43 50.26 45.47 13.53
CA TRP A 43 51.35 44.62 13.06
C TRP A 43 52.61 45.47 12.90
N ILE A 44 53.56 45.35 13.84
CA ILE A 44 54.80 46.13 13.82
C ILE A 44 55.96 45.21 13.40
N PRO A 45 56.73 45.55 12.35
CA PRO A 45 57.92 44.79 11.96
C PRO A 45 58.88 44.65 13.14
N ARG A 46 59.32 43.42 13.44
CA ARG A 46 60.13 43.13 14.65
C ARG A 46 61.38 44.00 14.80
N ILE A 47 61.95 44.48 13.69
CA ILE A 47 63.12 45.36 13.73
C ILE A 47 62.82 46.76 14.30
N GLN A 48 61.60 47.27 14.13
CA GLN A 48 61.15 48.57 14.64
C GLN A 48 60.72 48.51 16.11
N LEU A 49 60.68 47.31 16.72
CA LEU A 49 60.35 47.12 18.13
C LEU A 49 61.57 47.35 19.03
N TYR A 50 61.58 48.46 19.76
CA TYR A 50 62.53 48.69 20.85
C TYR A 50 61.90 48.29 22.18
N PHE A 51 62.49 47.30 22.86
CA PHE A 51 62.04 46.90 24.19
C PHE A 51 62.69 47.79 25.26
N LEU A 52 61.93 48.19 26.29
CA LEU A 52 62.44 49.00 27.41
C LEU A 52 63.60 48.36 28.19
N ALA A 53 63.84 47.06 28.01
CA ALA A 53 64.94 46.30 28.61
C ALA A 53 66.13 46.04 27.63
N GLU A 54 66.06 46.53 26.38
CA GLU A 54 67.12 46.38 25.38
C GLU A 54 68.09 47.59 25.43
N ASP A 55 69.40 47.34 25.25
CA ASP A 55 70.40 48.42 25.15
C ASP A 55 70.14 49.23 23.86
N PRO A 56 69.98 50.58 23.93
CA PRO A 56 69.81 51.43 22.76
C PRO A 56 70.87 51.25 21.67
N ARG A 57 72.11 50.88 22.03
CA ARG A 57 73.20 50.63 21.08
C ARG A 57 72.95 49.35 20.29
N VAL A 58 72.52 48.28 20.95
CA VAL A 58 72.20 46.99 20.31
C VAL A 58 71.01 47.15 19.36
N PHE A 59 70.00 47.94 19.75
CA PHE A 59 68.90 48.32 18.86
C PHE A 59 69.39 49.13 17.64
N ALA A 60 70.22 50.14 17.85
CA ALA A 60 70.78 50.97 16.78
C ALA A 60 71.65 50.16 15.80
N ASP A 61 72.51 49.26 16.32
CA ASP A 61 73.32 48.34 15.52
C ASP A 61 72.45 47.37 14.70
N ARG A 62 71.37 46.85 15.29
CA ARG A 62 70.40 45.97 14.62
C ARG A 62 69.71 46.67 13.46
N VAL A 63 69.23 47.90 13.66
CA VAL A 63 68.60 48.73 12.62
C VAL A 63 69.62 49.12 11.53
N THR A 64 70.81 49.56 11.93
CA THR A 64 71.92 49.92 11.03
C THR A 64 72.34 48.75 10.15
N LYS A 65 72.52 47.56 10.76
CA LYS A 65 72.84 46.32 10.04
C LYS A 65 71.78 45.98 9.00
N ALA A 66 70.50 46.00 9.36
CA ALA A 66 69.44 45.69 8.40
C ALA A 66 69.27 46.75 7.31
N TYR A 67 69.57 48.02 7.59
CA TYR A 67 69.63 49.06 6.56
C TYR A 67 70.76 48.77 5.55
N HIS A 68 71.94 48.38 6.04
CA HIS A 68 73.06 47.97 5.17
C HIS A 68 72.78 46.67 4.40
N ASP A 69 72.20 45.66 5.05
CA ASP A 69 71.84 44.40 4.41
C ASP A 69 70.75 44.63 3.35
N ARG A 70 69.72 45.45 3.63
CA ARG A 70 68.73 45.88 2.62
C ARG A 70 69.41 46.58 1.44
N LYS A 71 70.29 47.56 1.70
CA LYS A 71 70.99 48.30 0.63
C LYS A 71 71.89 47.37 -0.21
N ARG A 72 72.51 46.36 0.41
CA ARG A 72 73.29 45.33 -0.28
C ARG A 72 72.40 44.44 -1.15
N THR A 73 71.30 43.93 -0.61
CA THR A 73 70.36 43.09 -1.37
C THR A 73 69.66 43.86 -2.49
N GLU A 74 69.30 45.14 -2.30
CA GLU A 74 68.80 46.00 -3.38
C GLU A 74 69.83 46.18 -4.51
N ALA A 75 71.12 46.32 -4.17
CA ALA A 75 72.20 46.39 -5.16
C ALA A 75 72.41 45.06 -5.89
N GLU A 76 72.45 43.95 -5.16
CA GLU A 76 72.57 42.59 -5.71
C GLU A 76 71.41 42.29 -6.66
N LEU A 77 70.16 42.53 -6.26
CA LEU A 77 68.97 42.32 -7.09
C LEU A 77 68.96 43.21 -8.35
N ARG A 78 69.37 44.48 -8.24
CA ARG A 78 69.51 45.35 -9.42
C ARG A 78 70.59 44.87 -10.36
N SER A 79 71.76 44.46 -9.84
CA SER A 79 72.85 43.93 -10.66
C SER A 79 72.44 42.64 -11.39
N ALA A 80 71.77 41.73 -10.71
CA ALA A 80 71.22 40.51 -11.31
C ALA A 80 70.17 40.84 -12.38
N LEU A 81 69.24 41.75 -12.11
CA LEU A 81 68.25 42.19 -13.10
C LEU A 81 68.89 42.80 -14.35
N PHE A 82 69.94 43.62 -14.20
CA PHE A 82 70.65 44.17 -15.36
C PHE A 82 71.32 43.06 -16.19
N ILE A 83 71.97 42.08 -15.54
CA ILE A 83 72.58 40.92 -16.20
C ILE A 83 71.53 40.05 -16.92
N ASP A 84 70.37 39.84 -16.29
CA ASP A 84 69.25 39.06 -16.84
C ASP A 84 68.55 39.77 -18.01
N CYS A 85 68.65 41.10 -18.07
CA CYS A 85 68.16 41.91 -19.19
C CYS A 85 69.22 42.20 -20.27
N MET A 86 70.47 41.76 -20.10
CA MET A 86 71.47 41.87 -21.18
C MET A 86 71.14 40.89 -22.32
N PRO A 87 71.28 41.29 -23.59
CA PRO A 87 71.05 40.40 -24.72
C PRO A 87 72.01 39.21 -24.67
N ILE A 88 71.51 38.04 -25.09
CA ILE A 88 72.29 36.80 -25.18
C ILE A 88 72.82 36.58 -26.61
N ASP A 89 72.29 37.33 -27.58
CA ASP A 89 72.69 37.27 -28.99
C ASP A 89 74.17 37.64 -29.17
N GLY A 90 74.94 36.71 -29.73
CA GLY A 90 76.39 36.87 -29.94
C GLY A 90 77.27 36.39 -28.77
N ILE A 91 76.69 36.02 -27.62
CA ILE A 91 77.43 35.30 -26.59
C ILE A 91 77.62 33.86 -27.04
N GLY A 92 78.86 33.39 -27.06
CA GLY A 92 79.17 32.00 -27.40
C GLY A 92 78.49 31.01 -26.46
N LYS A 93 78.23 29.79 -26.96
CA LYS A 93 77.80 28.66 -26.13
C LYS A 93 79.01 27.97 -25.49
N LEU A 94 78.75 27.06 -24.55
CA LEU A 94 79.78 26.11 -24.12
C LEU A 94 80.21 25.24 -25.30
N ASP A 95 81.50 24.94 -25.37
CA ASP A 95 82.09 24.09 -26.41
C ASP A 95 81.43 22.70 -26.47
N ASP A 96 80.99 22.30 -27.66
CA ASP A 96 80.22 21.06 -27.89
C ASP A 96 81.01 19.80 -27.51
N GLU A 97 82.34 19.79 -27.63
CA GLU A 97 83.17 18.67 -27.17
C GLU A 97 83.15 18.52 -25.64
N ARG A 98 83.14 19.64 -24.92
CA ARG A 98 83.01 19.65 -23.46
C ARG A 98 81.63 19.20 -22.99
N ILE A 99 80.57 19.63 -23.66
CA ILE A 99 79.20 19.19 -23.36
C ILE A 99 79.09 17.66 -23.55
N LYS A 100 79.58 17.12 -24.69
CA LYS A 100 79.61 15.68 -24.94
C LYS A 100 80.35 14.91 -23.84
N ARG A 101 81.55 15.36 -23.46
CA ARG A 101 82.34 14.73 -22.40
C ARG A 101 81.64 14.75 -21.03
N MET A 102 80.92 15.83 -20.70
CA MET A 102 80.11 15.87 -19.47
C MET A 102 78.98 14.83 -19.50
N ILE A 103 78.25 14.74 -20.62
CA ILE A 103 77.18 13.75 -20.81
C ILE A 103 77.74 12.32 -20.69
N GLU A 104 78.87 12.02 -21.31
CA GLU A 104 79.52 10.70 -21.22
C GLU A 104 79.90 10.32 -19.78
N LEU A 105 80.46 11.25 -19.00
CA LEU A 105 80.82 11.00 -17.60
C LEU A 105 79.60 10.64 -16.74
N THR A 106 78.43 11.24 -17.00
CA THR A 106 77.18 10.92 -16.28
C THR A 106 76.60 9.55 -16.62
N LYS A 107 77.00 8.94 -17.75
CA LYS A 107 76.48 7.65 -18.25
C LYS A 107 77.16 6.41 -17.63
N THR A 108 77.90 6.57 -16.53
CA THR A 108 78.67 5.49 -15.86
C THR A 108 77.87 4.58 -14.91
N SER A 109 76.61 4.91 -14.60
CA SER A 109 75.72 4.10 -13.74
C SER A 109 74.92 3.06 -14.54
N ALA A 110 74.52 1.95 -13.90
CA ALA A 110 73.62 0.95 -14.50
C ALA A 110 72.24 1.51 -14.94
N ILE A 111 71.86 2.69 -14.42
CA ILE A 111 70.66 3.46 -14.80
C ILE A 111 70.80 4.09 -16.21
N SER A 112 72.03 4.20 -16.73
CA SER A 112 72.36 4.88 -17.99
C SER A 112 71.59 4.37 -19.22
N LYS A 113 71.18 3.10 -19.26
CA LYS A 113 70.50 2.51 -20.43
C LYS A 113 69.06 2.98 -20.63
N THR A 114 68.50 3.74 -19.68
CA THR A 114 67.09 4.15 -19.66
C THR A 114 66.90 5.67 -19.75
N ILE A 115 68.00 6.45 -19.74
CA ILE A 115 67.95 7.91 -19.89
C ILE A 115 67.74 8.22 -21.36
N LYS A 116 66.54 8.73 -21.70
CA LYS A 116 66.23 9.24 -23.04
C LYS A 116 66.85 10.61 -23.26
N ASP A 117 67.27 10.90 -24.48
CA ASP A 117 67.83 12.21 -24.86
C ASP A 117 66.82 13.36 -24.69
N GLU A 118 65.50 13.06 -24.70
CA GLU A 118 64.41 14.00 -24.35
C GLU A 118 64.62 14.72 -22.99
N TYR A 119 65.28 14.08 -22.02
CA TYR A 119 65.60 14.68 -20.72
C TYR A 119 66.94 15.41 -20.69
N VAL A 120 67.82 15.17 -21.66
CA VAL A 120 69.17 15.74 -21.70
C VAL A 120 69.15 17.10 -22.38
N THR A 121 68.39 17.27 -23.47
CA THR A 121 68.33 18.52 -24.23
C THR A 121 67.93 19.74 -23.38
N PRO A 122 66.87 19.69 -22.54
CA PRO A 122 66.49 20.86 -21.72
C PRO A 122 67.58 21.25 -20.70
N ILE A 123 68.29 20.26 -20.15
CA ILE A 123 69.40 20.50 -19.20
C ILE A 123 70.60 21.14 -19.91
N VAL A 124 70.88 20.74 -21.16
CA VAL A 124 71.93 21.37 -21.98
C VAL A 124 71.56 22.79 -22.38
N GLU A 125 70.28 23.08 -22.60
CA GLU A 125 69.78 24.45 -22.84
C GLU A 125 69.92 25.32 -21.58
N GLU A 126 69.52 24.82 -20.41
CA GLU A 126 69.69 25.47 -19.10
C GLU A 126 71.17 25.80 -18.81
N VAL A 127 72.07 24.82 -19.00
CA VAL A 127 73.53 24.99 -18.81
C VAL A 127 74.11 26.04 -19.77
N ASN A 128 73.60 26.15 -21.00
CA ASN A 128 74.04 27.18 -21.95
C ASN A 128 73.48 28.58 -21.61
N LEU A 129 72.27 28.67 -21.06
CA LEU A 129 71.70 29.92 -20.56
C LEU A 129 72.49 30.42 -19.33
N ASP A 130 72.83 29.54 -18.39
CA ASP A 130 73.66 29.86 -17.23
C ASP A 130 75.09 30.28 -17.65
N TYR A 131 75.66 29.66 -18.68
CA TYR A 131 76.94 30.09 -19.25
C TYR A 131 76.84 31.51 -19.83
N ALA A 132 75.81 31.77 -20.66
CA ALA A 132 75.60 33.09 -21.25
C ALA A 132 75.38 34.18 -20.18
N ARG A 133 74.56 33.88 -19.16
CA ARG A 133 74.34 34.74 -17.99
C ARG A 133 75.63 35.02 -17.21
N THR A 134 76.47 33.99 -17.05
CA THR A 134 77.79 34.13 -16.39
C THR A 134 78.73 35.03 -17.19
N MET A 135 78.76 34.88 -18.51
CA MET A 135 79.55 35.76 -19.39
C MET A 135 79.02 37.21 -19.35
N ASN A 136 77.69 37.42 -19.37
CA ASN A 136 77.09 38.73 -19.17
C ASN A 136 77.44 39.32 -17.80
N SER A 137 77.45 38.54 -16.72
CA SER A 137 77.91 38.99 -15.39
C SER A 137 79.36 39.46 -15.41
N MET A 138 80.26 38.74 -16.09
CA MET A 138 81.68 39.15 -16.21
C MET A 138 81.84 40.44 -17.02
N ILE A 139 81.15 40.55 -18.17
CA ILE A 139 81.16 41.75 -19.02
C ILE A 139 80.57 42.95 -18.27
N PHE A 140 79.44 42.77 -17.59
CA PHE A 140 78.77 43.80 -16.80
C PHE A 140 79.64 44.33 -15.66
N GLU A 141 80.32 43.43 -14.93
CA GLU A 141 81.25 43.80 -13.88
C GLU A 141 82.46 44.59 -14.41
N GLU A 142 83.04 44.17 -15.55
CA GLU A 142 84.20 44.83 -16.16
C GLU A 142 83.82 46.22 -16.71
N VAL A 143 82.68 46.34 -17.40
CA VAL A 143 82.17 47.62 -17.93
C VAL A 143 81.82 48.59 -16.79
N THR A 144 81.17 48.10 -15.73
CA THR A 144 80.84 48.91 -14.54
C THR A 144 82.08 49.38 -13.79
N GLN A 145 83.17 48.60 -13.79
CA GLN A 145 84.44 48.98 -13.17
C GLN A 145 85.27 49.95 -14.04
N SER A 146 85.18 49.85 -15.36
CA SER A 146 85.95 50.67 -16.30
C SER A 146 85.34 52.04 -16.59
N ASP A 147 84.02 52.21 -16.47
CA ASP A 147 83.35 53.53 -16.43
C ASP A 147 82.45 53.73 -15.20
N PRO A 148 83.03 54.04 -14.02
CA PRO A 148 82.25 54.26 -12.80
C PRO A 148 81.34 55.51 -12.85
N ILE A 149 81.52 56.42 -13.82
CA ILE A 149 80.76 57.68 -13.90
C ILE A 149 79.42 57.41 -14.56
N SER A 150 79.42 56.74 -15.72
CA SER A 150 78.17 56.38 -16.42
C SER A 150 77.33 55.37 -15.63
N PHE A 151 77.98 54.49 -14.84
CA PHE A 151 77.32 53.45 -14.06
C PHE A 151 77.19 53.76 -12.55
N ALA A 152 77.25 55.03 -12.15
CA ALA A 152 77.21 55.45 -10.73
C ALA A 152 75.94 55.03 -9.94
N PHE A 153 74.88 54.58 -10.63
CA PHE A 153 73.66 54.02 -10.03
C PHE A 153 73.75 52.51 -9.72
N VAL A 154 74.79 51.84 -10.20
CA VAL A 154 75.09 50.41 -9.95
C VAL A 154 76.00 50.30 -8.73
N THR A 155 75.82 49.24 -7.93
CA THR A 155 76.73 48.89 -6.84
C THR A 155 77.04 47.41 -6.96
N LEU A 156 78.30 47.07 -7.24
CA LEU A 156 78.69 45.68 -7.49
C LEU A 156 78.74 44.85 -6.18
N PRO A 157 78.36 43.55 -6.22
CA PRO A 157 78.44 42.68 -5.04
C PRO A 157 79.88 42.43 -4.59
N ILE A 158 80.12 42.43 -3.27
CA ILE A 158 81.44 42.11 -2.71
C ILE A 158 81.67 40.59 -2.79
N LYS A 159 82.43 40.13 -3.80
CA LYS A 159 82.80 38.72 -3.95
C LYS A 159 83.68 38.24 -2.78
N GLN A 160 83.08 37.47 -1.86
CA GLN A 160 83.82 36.78 -0.81
C GLN A 160 84.72 35.70 -1.44
N ARG A 161 86.03 35.95 -1.52
CA ARG A 161 87.01 34.93 -1.88
C ARG A 161 87.04 33.87 -0.78
N ARG A 162 86.53 32.67 -1.07
CA ARG A 162 86.73 31.51 -0.19
C ARG A 162 88.24 31.23 -0.10
N PRO A 163 88.80 30.96 1.10
CA PRO A 163 90.19 30.55 1.22
C PRO A 163 90.39 29.24 0.44
N VAL A 164 91.46 29.17 -0.36
CA VAL A 164 91.78 27.98 -1.17
C VAL A 164 92.17 26.85 -0.21
N PRO A 165 91.50 25.68 -0.23
CA PRO A 165 91.91 24.53 0.58
C PRO A 165 93.32 24.08 0.21
N HIS A 166 94.12 23.71 1.21
CA HIS A 166 95.50 23.24 1.00
C HIS A 166 95.57 21.89 0.25
N THR A 167 94.48 21.12 0.29
CA THR A 167 94.31 19.84 -0.41
C THR A 167 92.89 19.74 -0.99
N ALA A 168 92.74 19.02 -2.10
CA ALA A 168 91.44 18.75 -2.73
C ALA A 168 90.71 17.52 -2.13
N CYS A 169 91.28 16.91 -1.09
CA CYS A 169 90.79 15.69 -0.45
C CYS A 169 90.43 15.97 1.01
N VAL A 170 89.38 15.30 1.51
CA VAL A 170 89.00 15.31 2.94
C VAL A 170 89.71 14.15 3.63
N ASP A 171 90.35 14.40 4.78
CA ASP A 171 90.97 13.34 5.58
C ASP A 171 89.88 12.41 6.14
N ILE A 172 89.99 11.11 5.84
CA ILE A 172 89.11 10.06 6.34
C ILE A 172 89.85 9.30 7.45
N PRO A 173 89.27 9.12 8.65
CA PRO A 173 89.88 8.33 9.71
C PRO A 173 90.13 6.88 9.28
N GLU A 174 91.18 6.25 9.81
CA GLU A 174 91.37 4.79 9.66
C GLU A 174 90.17 4.05 10.27
N TYR A 175 89.41 3.35 9.42
CA TYR A 175 88.33 2.48 9.84
C TYR A 175 88.54 1.08 9.26
N SER A 176 88.48 0.04 10.10
CA SER A 176 88.63 -1.34 9.66
C SER A 176 87.33 -1.81 8.98
N PHE A 177 87.20 -1.53 7.68
CA PHE A 177 86.04 -1.94 6.88
C PHE A 177 85.76 -3.44 7.04
N ASN A 178 86.80 -4.28 7.03
CA ASN A 178 86.67 -5.73 7.10
C ASN A 178 86.02 -6.19 8.41
N GLU A 179 86.44 -5.66 9.56
CA GLU A 179 85.85 -5.99 10.86
C GLU A 179 84.38 -5.55 10.95
N VAL A 180 84.08 -4.31 10.52
CA VAL A 180 82.71 -3.79 10.53
C VAL A 180 81.83 -4.57 9.55
N PHE A 181 82.37 -4.95 8.39
CA PHE A 181 81.68 -5.76 7.38
C PHE A 181 81.41 -7.18 7.87
N ASP A 182 82.36 -7.85 8.50
CA ASP A 182 82.15 -9.21 9.04
C ASP A 182 81.21 -9.21 10.25
N GLN A 183 81.27 -8.21 11.12
CA GLN A 183 80.25 -8.01 12.18
C GLN A 183 78.86 -7.78 11.57
N PHE A 184 78.74 -6.90 10.58
CA PHE A 184 77.48 -6.65 9.87
C PHE A 184 76.97 -7.92 9.18
N LYS A 185 77.83 -8.69 8.51
CA LYS A 185 77.51 -9.95 7.83
C LYS A 185 77.15 -11.06 8.81
N PHE A 186 77.72 -11.07 10.01
CA PHE A 186 77.33 -11.98 11.08
C PHE A 186 75.94 -11.63 11.63
N ILE A 187 75.64 -10.35 11.88
CA ILE A 187 74.35 -9.92 12.45
C ILE A 187 73.22 -9.92 11.42
N SER A 188 73.50 -9.52 10.17
CA SER A 188 72.49 -9.28 9.15
C SER A 188 71.88 -10.56 8.56
N LEU A 189 70.59 -10.45 8.24
CA LEU A 189 69.83 -11.44 7.47
C LEU A 189 69.94 -11.22 5.95
N LEU A 190 70.33 -10.01 5.53
CA LEU A 190 70.33 -9.54 4.14
C LEU A 190 71.63 -9.89 3.38
N THR A 191 72.38 -10.90 3.84
CA THR A 191 73.61 -11.38 3.19
C THR A 191 73.44 -12.74 2.50
N SER A 192 72.25 -13.34 2.59
CA SER A 192 71.92 -14.62 1.96
C SER A 192 70.89 -14.38 0.85
N LYS A 193 71.23 -14.75 -0.39
CA LYS A 193 70.31 -14.64 -1.54
C LYS A 193 68.98 -15.38 -1.31
N PRO A 194 68.97 -16.66 -0.84
CA PRO A 194 67.76 -17.34 -0.38
C PRO A 194 66.89 -16.53 0.59
N ALA A 195 67.49 -15.90 1.60
CA ALA A 195 66.74 -15.12 2.59
C ALA A 195 66.17 -13.81 2.00
N ILE A 196 66.92 -13.13 1.13
CA ILE A 196 66.43 -11.94 0.41
C ILE A 196 65.25 -12.30 -0.50
N ASP A 197 65.38 -13.37 -1.29
CA ASP A 197 64.35 -13.76 -2.26
C ASP A 197 63.11 -14.35 -1.56
N ALA A 198 63.27 -15.00 -0.41
CA ALA A 198 62.15 -15.38 0.46
C ALA A 198 61.46 -14.16 1.09
N LEU A 199 62.21 -13.16 1.61
CA LEU A 199 61.61 -11.91 2.12
C LEU A 199 60.85 -11.13 1.04
N LYS A 200 61.34 -11.11 -0.21
CA LYS A 200 60.61 -10.53 -1.34
C LYS A 200 59.28 -11.24 -1.58
N LEU A 201 59.29 -12.58 -1.64
CA LEU A 201 58.06 -13.37 -1.82
C LEU A 201 57.07 -13.10 -0.69
N VAL A 202 57.52 -13.16 0.57
CA VAL A 202 56.69 -12.83 1.74
C VAL A 202 56.08 -11.44 1.62
N ARG A 203 56.87 -10.44 1.19
CA ARG A 203 56.37 -9.07 0.99
C ARG A 203 55.32 -9.01 -0.12
N THR A 204 55.52 -9.66 -1.26
CA THR A 204 54.54 -9.71 -2.36
C THR A 204 53.21 -10.31 -1.92
N GLU A 205 53.23 -11.43 -1.20
CA GLU A 205 51.99 -12.06 -0.68
C GLU A 205 51.31 -11.16 0.38
N CYS A 206 52.10 -10.48 1.21
CA CYS A 206 51.59 -9.51 2.19
C CYS A 206 50.95 -8.28 1.52
N ASP A 207 51.57 -7.74 0.48
CA ASP A 207 51.03 -6.61 -0.30
C ASP A 207 49.81 -7.04 -1.13
N TYR A 208 49.73 -8.29 -1.59
CA TYR A 208 48.53 -8.83 -2.22
C TYR A 208 47.33 -8.79 -1.26
N VAL A 209 47.51 -9.25 -0.02
CA VAL A 209 46.47 -9.22 1.03
C VAL A 209 45.97 -7.80 1.30
N ILE A 210 46.87 -6.82 1.46
CA ILE A 210 46.48 -5.42 1.75
C ILE A 210 45.70 -4.81 0.59
N ASN A 211 46.13 -5.03 -0.66
CA ASN A 211 45.57 -4.33 -1.81
C ASN A 211 44.30 -4.98 -2.38
N ASN A 212 44.13 -6.31 -2.24
CA ASN A 212 43.07 -7.06 -2.93
C ASN A 212 41.97 -7.61 -2.00
N LEU A 213 42.23 -7.72 -0.69
CA LEU A 213 41.25 -8.26 0.26
C LEU A 213 40.56 -7.15 1.07
N SER A 214 39.45 -7.52 1.71
CA SER A 214 38.66 -6.62 2.57
C SER A 214 37.81 -7.47 3.50
N LEU A 215 37.91 -7.28 4.82
CA LEU A 215 37.12 -8.06 5.78
C LEU A 215 35.62 -7.75 5.67
N LEU A 216 35.29 -6.49 5.38
CA LEU A 216 33.94 -5.98 5.20
C LEU A 216 33.77 -5.48 3.77
N GLN A 217 32.55 -5.50 3.26
CA GLN A 217 32.27 -5.16 1.87
C GLN A 217 32.36 -3.63 1.65
N LYS A 218 33.27 -3.20 0.77
CA LYS A 218 33.62 -1.78 0.57
C LYS A 218 32.50 -0.94 -0.06
N THR A 219 31.63 -1.55 -0.87
CA THR A 219 30.51 -0.88 -1.56
C THR A 219 29.30 -1.80 -1.68
N ILE A 220 28.12 -1.20 -1.56
CA ILE A 220 26.83 -1.87 -1.75
C ILE A 220 26.17 -1.25 -2.99
N PRO A 221 25.95 -2.01 -4.09
CA PRO A 221 25.53 -1.43 -5.37
C PRO A 221 24.06 -0.98 -5.35
N LYS A 222 23.21 -1.65 -4.58
CA LYS A 222 21.76 -1.38 -4.44
C LYS A 222 21.37 -1.57 -2.97
N HIS A 223 20.39 -0.81 -2.50
CA HIS A 223 19.80 -1.01 -1.18
C HIS A 223 19.33 -2.46 -0.97
N VAL A 224 19.56 -3.01 0.22
CA VAL A 224 19.26 -4.41 0.58
C VAL A 224 18.48 -4.47 1.89
N LYS A 225 17.79 -5.58 2.17
CA LYS A 225 17.19 -5.79 3.50
C LYS A 225 18.29 -5.95 4.55
N LEU A 226 17.95 -5.77 5.83
CA LEU A 226 18.94 -5.85 6.92
C LEU A 226 19.57 -7.26 7.03
N ASP A 227 18.79 -8.32 6.81
CA ASP A 227 19.26 -9.71 6.87
C ASP A 227 20.16 -10.05 5.66
N GLU A 228 19.84 -9.48 4.49
CA GLU A 228 20.67 -9.57 3.27
C GLU A 228 22.00 -8.82 3.48
N PHE A 229 21.97 -7.62 4.07
CA PHE A 229 23.17 -6.86 4.45
C PHE A 229 24.05 -7.66 5.42
N GLU A 230 23.48 -8.24 6.48
CA GLU A 230 24.23 -9.06 7.42
C GLU A 230 24.87 -10.26 6.72
N SER A 231 24.11 -10.97 5.88
CA SER A 231 24.58 -12.11 5.10
C SER A 231 25.74 -11.72 4.15
N MET A 232 25.64 -10.56 3.49
CA MET A 232 26.72 -10.04 2.64
C MET A 232 28.00 -9.76 3.42
N GLN A 233 27.91 -9.08 4.57
CA GLN A 233 29.09 -8.82 5.41
C GLN A 233 29.68 -10.12 5.96
N PHE A 234 28.84 -11.04 6.45
CA PHE A 234 29.26 -12.34 6.96
C PHE A 234 29.97 -13.19 5.90
N ASN A 235 29.46 -13.21 4.66
CA ASN A 235 30.08 -13.94 3.55
C ASN A 235 31.43 -13.33 3.16
N GLN A 236 31.55 -12.00 3.11
CA GLN A 236 32.80 -11.31 2.80
C GLN A 236 33.87 -11.52 3.88
N THR A 237 33.46 -11.42 5.14
CA THR A 237 34.28 -11.69 6.33
C THR A 237 34.77 -13.15 6.32
N SER A 238 33.88 -14.12 6.13
CA SER A 238 34.22 -15.55 6.11
C SER A 238 35.11 -15.94 4.93
N THR A 239 34.84 -15.42 3.72
CA THR A 239 35.69 -15.65 2.53
C THR A 239 37.11 -15.12 2.75
N THR A 240 37.22 -13.94 3.35
CA THR A 240 38.53 -13.33 3.67
C THR A 240 39.25 -14.13 4.76
N HIS A 241 38.53 -14.59 5.78
CA HIS A 241 39.08 -15.44 6.83
C HIS A 241 39.65 -16.75 6.28
N MET A 242 38.89 -17.48 5.44
CA MET A 242 39.37 -18.72 4.79
C MET A 242 40.64 -18.48 3.94
N TYR A 243 40.69 -17.39 3.18
CA TYR A 243 41.89 -17.04 2.43
C TYR A 243 43.10 -16.83 3.35
N LEU A 244 42.92 -16.14 4.49
CA LEU A 244 43.99 -15.87 5.44
C LEU A 244 44.45 -17.13 6.21
N THR A 245 43.54 -18.03 6.60
CA THR A 245 43.88 -19.26 7.33
C THR A 245 44.51 -20.34 6.45
N ASP A 246 44.09 -20.41 5.18
CA ASP A 246 44.44 -21.52 4.29
C ASP A 246 45.37 -21.03 3.17
N THR A 247 44.88 -20.21 2.24
CA THR A 247 45.63 -19.83 1.03
C THR A 247 46.89 -19.03 1.35
N TRP A 248 46.77 -17.92 2.07
CA TRP A 248 47.89 -17.03 2.41
C TRP A 248 48.95 -17.76 3.24
N LYS A 249 48.51 -18.49 4.27
CA LYS A 249 49.37 -19.32 5.12
C LYS A 249 50.14 -20.36 4.30
N ASN A 250 49.46 -21.09 3.41
CA ASN A 250 50.08 -22.11 2.57
C ASN A 250 51.03 -21.52 1.53
N ASN A 251 50.68 -20.40 0.89
CA ASN A 251 51.55 -19.69 -0.05
C ASN A 251 52.87 -19.26 0.63
N LEU A 252 52.78 -18.66 1.82
CA LEU A 252 53.96 -18.26 2.60
C LEU A 252 54.79 -19.46 3.03
N ARG A 253 54.18 -20.52 3.58
CA ARG A 253 54.86 -21.77 3.96
C ARG A 253 55.60 -22.39 2.78
N GLN A 254 54.91 -22.60 1.66
CA GLN A 254 55.49 -23.25 0.47
C GLN A 254 56.55 -22.36 -0.19
N GLY A 255 56.30 -21.05 -0.28
CA GLY A 255 57.24 -20.07 -0.81
C GLY A 255 58.54 -20.01 -0.03
N ILE A 256 58.47 -19.96 1.31
CA ILE A 256 59.64 -19.98 2.18
C ILE A 256 60.38 -21.32 2.04
N LYS A 257 59.70 -22.46 2.18
CA LYS A 257 60.35 -23.78 2.05
C LYS A 257 61.08 -23.94 0.72
N THR A 258 60.44 -23.56 -0.38
CA THR A 258 61.04 -23.66 -1.74
C THR A 258 62.31 -22.83 -1.88
N LYS A 259 62.46 -21.70 -1.18
CA LYS A 259 63.69 -20.87 -1.24
C LYS A 259 64.82 -21.37 -0.34
N PHE A 260 64.52 -22.18 0.67
CA PHE A 260 65.50 -22.68 1.64
C PHE A 260 65.79 -24.17 1.52
N ILE A 261 65.10 -24.93 0.66
CA ILE A 261 65.30 -26.38 0.50
C ILE A 261 66.72 -26.75 0.04
N ASP A 262 67.32 -25.95 -0.82
CA ASP A 262 68.70 -26.11 -1.30
C ASP A 262 69.75 -25.60 -0.30
N VAL A 263 69.32 -24.95 0.79
CA VAL A 263 70.18 -24.42 1.84
C VAL A 263 70.42 -25.53 2.87
N GLY A 264 71.50 -26.28 2.66
CA GLY A 264 71.93 -27.37 3.53
C GLY A 264 72.39 -26.92 4.93
N ARG A 265 73.30 -27.69 5.54
CA ARG A 265 73.78 -27.45 6.91
C ARG A 265 74.38 -26.04 7.06
N GLY A 266 73.78 -25.23 7.94
CA GLY A 266 74.20 -23.85 8.21
C GLY A 266 73.12 -23.05 8.94
N TRP A 267 73.33 -21.73 9.08
CA TRP A 267 72.49 -20.80 9.85
C TRP A 267 71.01 -20.69 9.43
N TYR A 268 70.62 -21.31 8.32
CA TYR A 268 69.29 -21.28 7.71
C TYR A 268 68.68 -22.68 7.48
N ASN A 269 69.12 -23.69 8.24
CA ASN A 269 68.66 -25.08 8.14
C ASN A 269 67.18 -25.23 8.57
N ILE A 270 66.27 -25.51 7.62
CA ILE A 270 64.85 -25.81 7.92
C ILE A 270 64.68 -27.21 8.54
N ASN A 271 65.58 -28.15 8.26
CA ASN A 271 65.52 -29.51 8.78
C ASN A 271 66.06 -29.66 10.21
N GLU A 272 66.30 -28.54 10.90
CA GLU A 272 66.82 -28.52 12.27
C GLU A 272 65.85 -29.21 13.25
N SER A 273 66.40 -30.00 14.17
CA SER A 273 65.62 -30.78 15.16
C SER A 273 65.86 -30.32 16.60
N ASP A 274 67.00 -29.67 16.87
CA ASP A 274 67.28 -29.09 18.18
C ASP A 274 66.66 -27.68 18.28
N PHE A 275 65.69 -27.55 19.18
CA PHE A 275 65.01 -26.28 19.47
C PHE A 275 65.98 -25.18 19.96
N HIS A 276 67.00 -25.52 20.74
CA HIS A 276 67.95 -24.54 21.27
C HIS A 276 68.86 -23.99 20.16
N ILE A 277 69.35 -24.86 19.27
CA ILE A 277 70.10 -24.46 18.05
C ILE A 277 69.22 -23.59 17.15
N TYR A 278 67.95 -23.96 16.97
CA TYR A 278 67.00 -23.15 16.21
C TYR A 278 66.82 -21.74 16.81
N GLN A 279 66.62 -21.60 18.13
CA GLN A 279 66.42 -20.28 18.78
C GLN A 279 67.58 -19.30 18.57
N VAL A 280 68.83 -19.78 18.54
CA VAL A 280 70.02 -18.93 18.30
C VAL A 280 70.35 -18.73 16.81
N SER A 281 69.63 -19.40 15.91
CA SER A 281 69.89 -19.38 14.46
C SER A 281 69.50 -18.06 13.78
N LYS A 282 70.02 -17.85 12.56
CA LYS A 282 69.51 -16.76 11.68
C LYS A 282 68.12 -17.07 11.14
N LEU A 283 67.75 -18.36 11.04
CA LEU A 283 66.41 -18.78 10.61
C LEU A 283 65.34 -18.30 11.59
N LYS A 284 65.55 -18.41 12.91
CA LYS A 284 64.59 -17.90 13.91
C LYS A 284 64.35 -16.40 13.72
N LYS A 285 65.41 -15.59 13.63
CA LYS A 285 65.32 -14.14 13.38
C LYS A 285 64.64 -13.81 12.04
N PHE A 286 64.82 -14.65 11.02
CA PHE A 286 64.09 -14.54 9.75
C PHE A 286 62.59 -14.82 9.92
N ILE A 287 62.21 -15.92 10.60
CA ILE A 287 60.80 -16.28 10.82
C ILE A 287 60.12 -15.26 11.74
N GLU A 288 60.80 -14.71 12.74
CA GLU A 288 60.29 -13.59 13.54
C GLU A 288 60.02 -12.35 12.70
N ARG A 289 60.91 -12.01 11.76
CA ARG A 289 60.66 -10.91 10.81
C ARG A 289 59.45 -11.20 9.93
N VAL A 290 59.27 -12.43 9.46
CA VAL A 290 58.08 -12.82 8.68
C VAL A 290 56.80 -12.71 9.54
N LYS A 291 56.84 -13.18 10.79
CA LYS A 291 55.74 -13.03 11.75
C LYS A 291 55.35 -11.56 11.92
N PHE A 292 56.31 -10.66 12.15
CA PHE A 292 56.04 -9.23 12.24
C PHE A 292 55.44 -8.65 10.94
N MET A 293 55.93 -9.07 9.77
CA MET A 293 55.33 -8.66 8.48
C MET A 293 53.88 -9.14 8.35
N MET A 294 53.56 -10.37 8.75
CA MET A 294 52.18 -10.87 8.75
C MET A 294 51.28 -10.12 9.73
N GLN A 295 51.75 -9.83 10.95
CA GLN A 295 51.02 -9.04 11.95
C GLN A 295 50.73 -7.62 11.45
N ASP A 296 51.72 -6.97 10.85
CA ASP A 296 51.60 -5.63 10.25
C ASP A 296 50.59 -5.62 9.08
N THR A 297 50.65 -6.63 8.20
CA THR A 297 49.67 -6.84 7.13
C THR A 297 48.24 -7.02 7.63
N LEU A 298 48.03 -7.85 8.68
CA LEU A 298 46.71 -8.00 9.29
C LEU A 298 46.23 -6.68 9.92
N ARG A 299 47.12 -5.93 10.57
CA ARG A 299 46.81 -4.63 11.16
C ARG A 299 46.37 -3.62 10.11
N PHE A 300 47.05 -3.54 8.96
CA PHE A 300 46.64 -2.69 7.84
C PHE A 300 45.32 -3.14 7.21
N LEU A 301 45.13 -4.45 6.98
CA LEU A 301 43.87 -5.01 6.43
C LEU A 301 42.68 -4.68 7.33
N VAL A 302 42.80 -4.87 8.65
CA VAL A 302 41.74 -4.52 9.61
C VAL A 302 41.47 -3.02 9.59
N GLN A 303 42.52 -2.18 9.65
CA GLN A 303 42.34 -0.73 9.71
C GLN A 303 41.68 -0.17 8.45
N ASP A 304 42.10 -0.58 7.24
CA ASP A 304 41.47 -0.13 5.99
C ASP A 304 40.04 -0.66 5.86
N SER A 305 39.79 -1.93 6.19
CA SER A 305 38.44 -2.52 6.16
C SER A 305 37.48 -1.79 7.11
N CYS A 306 37.91 -1.55 8.35
CA CYS A 306 37.13 -0.84 9.36
C CYS A 306 36.88 0.62 8.96
N GLN A 307 37.92 1.34 8.52
CA GLN A 307 37.80 2.74 8.12
C GLN A 307 36.86 2.90 6.91
N ASN A 308 36.93 2.00 5.93
CA ASN A 308 36.03 2.03 4.78
C ASN A 308 34.59 1.67 5.16
N TYR A 309 34.37 0.70 6.06
CA TYR A 309 33.04 0.36 6.56
C TYR A 309 32.39 1.50 7.35
N VAL A 310 33.14 2.10 8.30
CA VAL A 310 32.71 3.29 9.05
C VAL A 310 32.32 4.40 8.08
N ARG A 311 33.19 4.69 7.11
CA ARG A 311 32.93 5.72 6.09
C ARG A 311 31.68 5.44 5.26
N MET A 312 31.44 4.19 4.85
CA MET A 312 30.24 3.81 4.08
C MET A 312 28.96 4.11 4.88
N ILE A 313 28.92 3.76 6.17
CA ILE A 313 27.77 4.02 7.05
C ILE A 313 27.62 5.53 7.31
N THR A 314 28.70 6.24 7.63
CA THR A 314 28.64 7.68 7.93
C THR A 314 28.32 8.54 6.70
N ASP A 315 28.82 8.17 5.51
CA ASP A 315 28.49 8.85 4.25
C ASP A 315 26.97 8.76 3.98
N ALA A 316 26.36 7.61 4.26
CA ALA A 316 24.91 7.39 4.10
C ALA A 316 24.07 8.07 5.20
N CYS A 317 24.61 8.20 6.42
CA CYS A 317 23.95 8.93 7.52
C CYS A 317 24.18 10.45 7.48
N SER A 318 25.12 10.96 6.67
CA SER A 318 25.55 12.37 6.64
C SER A 318 24.41 13.41 6.69
N PRO A 319 23.31 13.29 5.90
CA PRO A 319 22.23 14.27 5.92
C PRO A 319 21.44 14.34 7.24
N VAL A 320 21.54 13.31 8.08
CA VAL A 320 20.71 13.11 9.29
C VAL A 320 21.52 13.14 10.59
N LEU A 321 22.85 13.34 10.54
CA LEU A 321 23.72 13.35 11.72
C LEU A 321 23.43 14.49 12.72
N ASN A 322 22.95 15.64 12.24
CA ASN A 322 22.74 16.85 13.06
C ASN A 322 21.28 16.98 13.57
N MET A 323 20.52 15.89 13.55
CA MET A 323 19.10 15.88 13.92
C MET A 323 18.93 15.81 15.44
N THR A 324 18.04 16.62 16.00
CA THR A 324 17.72 16.65 17.43
C THR A 324 16.65 15.63 17.79
N GLU A 325 16.78 15.01 18.97
CA GLU A 325 15.70 14.20 19.57
C GLU A 325 14.45 15.07 19.77
N GLY A 326 13.34 14.70 19.14
CA GLY A 326 12.11 15.50 19.07
C GLY A 326 11.78 16.11 17.69
N PHE A 327 12.59 15.86 16.66
CA PHE A 327 12.22 16.16 15.27
C PHE A 327 10.88 15.51 14.90
N LYS A 328 9.99 16.27 14.26
CA LYS A 328 8.70 15.80 13.71
C LYS A 328 8.71 15.95 12.20
N TRP A 329 8.25 14.93 11.48
CA TRP A 329 8.12 15.00 10.03
C TRP A 329 6.95 15.92 9.63
N PRO A 330 7.07 16.74 8.56
CA PRO A 330 5.96 17.56 8.08
C PRO A 330 4.77 16.71 7.63
N ALA A 331 3.67 16.73 8.37
CA ALA A 331 2.47 15.92 8.07
C ALA A 331 1.84 16.19 6.69
N ASN A 332 2.13 17.36 6.10
CA ASN A 332 1.61 17.76 4.79
C ASN A 332 2.53 17.37 3.61
N ASP A 333 3.74 16.87 3.85
CA ASP A 333 4.69 16.49 2.79
C ASP A 333 5.40 15.17 3.13
N LEU A 334 4.79 14.07 2.71
CA LEU A 334 5.38 12.73 2.79
C LEU A 334 6.23 12.39 1.56
N ILE A 335 6.38 13.29 0.57
CA ILE A 335 6.93 12.97 -0.75
C ILE A 335 8.36 13.51 -0.88
N ASN A 336 8.57 14.75 -0.47
CA ASN A 336 9.86 15.41 -0.57
C ASN A 336 10.70 15.15 0.69
N THR A 337 12.00 15.07 0.49
CA THR A 337 12.96 14.79 1.56
C THR A 337 14.24 15.55 1.27
N PRO A 338 14.67 16.48 2.15
CA PRO A 338 15.98 17.11 2.05
C PRO A 338 17.10 16.16 2.51
N TYR A 339 16.76 15.04 3.16
CA TYR A 339 17.68 14.12 3.84
C TYR A 339 18.24 13.03 2.92
N ARG A 340 18.42 13.31 1.62
CA ARG A 340 18.96 12.31 0.68
C ARG A 340 20.48 12.17 0.84
N PRO A 341 21.01 10.95 0.96
CA PRO A 341 22.45 10.72 1.03
C PRO A 341 23.15 11.11 -0.29
N PRO A 342 24.46 11.48 -0.24
CA PRO A 342 25.25 11.80 -1.43
C PRO A 342 25.61 10.57 -2.29
N LYS A 343 25.34 9.36 -1.77
CA LYS A 343 25.53 8.05 -2.42
C LYS A 343 24.24 7.24 -2.28
N ASN A 344 24.19 6.04 -2.87
CA ASN A 344 23.03 5.15 -2.74
C ASN A 344 22.68 4.86 -1.26
N PRO A 345 21.38 4.80 -0.89
CA PRO A 345 20.97 4.29 0.41
C PRO A 345 21.33 2.81 0.56
N LEU A 346 21.52 2.37 1.80
CA LEU A 346 22.04 1.04 2.13
C LEU A 346 20.92 0.04 2.41
N PHE A 347 19.87 0.49 3.09
CA PHE A 347 18.83 -0.39 3.63
C PHE A 347 17.49 -0.19 2.93
N HIS A 348 16.80 -1.29 2.62
CA HIS A 348 15.43 -1.30 2.10
C HIS A 348 14.45 -1.61 3.23
N LEU A 349 13.42 -0.77 3.39
CA LEU A 349 12.40 -0.88 4.43
C LEU A 349 10.99 -0.80 3.84
N ASP A 350 10.13 -1.76 4.19
CA ASP A 350 8.69 -1.67 4.00
C ASP A 350 8.05 -0.99 5.23
N ILE A 351 7.16 -0.01 5.02
CA ILE A 351 6.30 0.57 6.07
C ILE A 351 4.89 -0.03 6.02
N THR A 352 4.33 -0.37 7.18
CA THR A 352 2.96 -0.89 7.35
C THR A 352 2.21 -0.12 8.44
N ILE A 353 0.89 -0.21 8.44
CA ILE A 353 0.04 0.24 9.54
C ILE A 353 -0.63 -1.01 10.13
N ASP A 354 -0.40 -1.21 11.42
CA ASP A 354 -1.00 -2.27 12.21
C ASP A 354 -2.10 -1.69 13.13
N GLN A 355 -2.80 -2.55 13.87
CA GLN A 355 -3.90 -2.13 14.76
C GLN A 355 -3.51 -1.07 15.80
N VAL A 356 -2.22 -1.05 16.19
CA VAL A 356 -1.66 -0.17 17.24
C VAL A 356 -1.06 1.12 16.67
N GLY A 357 -0.69 1.16 15.38
CA GLY A 357 -0.01 2.30 14.78
C GLY A 357 0.87 1.94 13.56
N PRO A 358 1.53 2.95 12.96
CA PRO A 358 2.50 2.76 11.87
C PRO A 358 3.81 2.14 12.38
N ARG A 359 4.35 1.17 11.63
CA ARG A 359 5.64 0.54 11.94
C ARG A 359 6.38 0.08 10.69
N TYR A 360 7.68 -0.16 10.85
CA TYR A 360 8.47 -0.89 9.85
C TYR A 360 8.47 -2.38 10.15
N ILE A 361 8.61 -3.21 9.11
CA ILE A 361 8.75 -4.67 9.27
C ILE A 361 10.02 -5.04 10.05
N THR A 362 11.10 -4.26 9.90
CA THR A 362 12.36 -4.45 10.61
C THR A 362 12.42 -3.60 11.88
N SER A 363 12.75 -4.21 13.03
CA SER A 363 12.94 -3.49 14.30
C SER A 363 14.10 -2.50 14.24
N TYR A 364 13.92 -1.33 14.86
CA TYR A 364 14.94 -0.29 14.96
C TYR A 364 16.21 -0.76 15.67
N GLU A 365 16.09 -1.64 16.68
CA GLU A 365 17.21 -2.14 17.48
C GLU A 365 18.15 -3.05 16.68
N ASN A 366 17.59 -3.80 15.72
CA ASN A 366 18.34 -4.72 14.88
C ASN A 366 19.37 -3.98 14.01
N PHE A 367 19.10 -2.73 13.60
CA PHE A 367 20.06 -1.95 12.81
C PHE A 367 21.37 -1.70 13.58
N ALA A 368 21.28 -1.26 14.83
CA ALA A 368 22.46 -1.03 15.66
C ALA A 368 23.21 -2.36 15.94
N ASN A 369 22.47 -3.40 16.30
CA ASN A 369 23.03 -4.71 16.63
C ASN A 369 23.72 -5.37 15.42
N ASN A 370 23.12 -5.34 14.23
CA ASN A 370 23.67 -6.00 13.05
C ASN A 370 24.87 -5.24 12.46
N ILE A 371 24.83 -3.89 12.45
CA ILE A 371 25.94 -3.05 11.96
C ILE A 371 27.16 -3.18 12.89
N LEU A 372 26.96 -3.02 14.20
CA LEU A 372 28.05 -3.15 15.18
C LEU A 372 28.52 -4.61 15.30
N GLY A 373 27.61 -5.58 15.25
CA GLY A 373 27.94 -7.01 15.30
C GLY A 373 28.66 -7.51 14.05
N ALA A 374 28.44 -6.95 12.86
CA ALA A 374 29.25 -7.23 11.69
C ALA A 374 30.69 -6.68 11.85
N PHE A 375 30.82 -5.44 12.34
CA PHE A 375 32.10 -4.80 12.62
C PHE A 375 32.92 -5.57 13.68
N ASP A 376 32.31 -5.89 14.83
CA ASP A 376 32.96 -6.62 15.92
C ASP A 376 33.38 -8.04 15.48
N ARG A 377 32.52 -8.78 14.74
CA ARG A 377 32.85 -10.12 14.19
C ARG A 377 34.04 -10.10 13.22
N ALA A 378 34.09 -9.12 12.31
CA ALA A 378 35.16 -9.01 11.32
C ALA A 378 36.55 -8.86 11.96
N ILE A 379 36.64 -8.12 13.07
CA ILE A 379 37.88 -7.96 13.83
C ILE A 379 38.25 -9.27 14.55
N VAL A 380 37.30 -9.88 15.27
CA VAL A 380 37.52 -11.12 16.05
C VAL A 380 38.02 -12.28 15.18
N GLN A 381 37.50 -12.44 13.95
CA GLN A 381 37.97 -13.50 13.05
C GLN A 381 39.46 -13.40 12.67
N THR A 382 40.07 -12.20 12.71
CA THR A 382 41.51 -12.05 12.43
C THR A 382 42.40 -12.54 13.58
N GLN A 383 41.86 -12.65 14.80
CA GLN A 383 42.60 -13.12 15.98
C GLN A 383 42.78 -14.65 16.00
N ALA A 384 42.06 -15.37 15.13
CA ALA A 384 42.16 -16.83 15.01
C ALA A 384 43.26 -17.31 14.04
N ILE A 385 43.98 -16.40 13.37
CA ILE A 385 44.94 -16.75 12.31
C ILE A 385 46.23 -17.34 12.94
N PRO A 386 46.66 -18.56 12.55
CA PRO A 386 47.83 -19.22 13.15
C PRO A 386 49.17 -18.68 12.61
N GLN A 387 50.24 -18.87 13.37
CA GLN A 387 51.61 -18.58 12.96
C GLN A 387 52.18 -19.69 12.05
N ILE A 388 52.95 -19.31 11.05
CA ILE A 388 53.57 -20.24 10.08
C ILE A 388 54.82 -20.97 10.59
N GLU A 389 55.35 -20.59 11.78
CA GLU A 389 56.63 -21.10 12.31
C GLU A 389 56.63 -22.63 12.46
N LYS A 390 55.53 -23.19 13.01
CA LYS A 390 55.31 -24.64 13.19
C LYS A 390 55.17 -25.40 11.87
N ASP A 391 54.55 -24.78 10.86
CA ASP A 391 54.30 -25.39 9.54
C ASP A 391 55.56 -25.40 8.64
N ILE A 392 56.57 -24.62 9.00
CA ILE A 392 57.89 -24.56 8.34
C ILE A 392 58.87 -25.51 9.04
N MET A 393 58.95 -25.47 10.37
CA MET A 393 59.89 -26.27 11.18
C MET A 393 59.25 -27.59 11.65
N GLU A 394 59.08 -28.54 10.73
CA GLU A 394 58.37 -29.81 10.96
C GLU A 394 59.13 -30.81 11.84
N ASN A 395 60.46 -30.71 11.92
CA ASN A 395 61.32 -31.62 12.70
C ASN A 395 61.45 -31.22 14.19
N ILE A 396 60.83 -30.11 14.61
CA ILE A 396 60.87 -29.60 15.98
C ILE A 396 59.58 -29.97 16.70
N PHE A 397 59.67 -30.44 17.95
CA PHE A 397 58.49 -30.71 18.77
C PHE A 397 57.92 -29.42 19.39
N TRP A 398 56.78 -28.98 18.88
CA TRP A 398 56.05 -27.80 19.36
C TRP A 398 54.95 -28.19 20.36
N GLY A 399 55.25 -28.14 21.66
CA GLY A 399 54.27 -28.37 22.73
C GLY A 399 53.33 -27.18 22.95
N GLY A 400 52.04 -27.46 23.18
CA GLY A 400 51.01 -26.47 23.50
C GLY A 400 49.97 -26.21 22.39
N GLU A 401 49.07 -25.26 22.62
CA GLU A 401 48.08 -24.79 21.64
C GLU A 401 48.75 -24.16 20.41
N MET A 402 48.01 -24.04 19.30
CA MET A 402 48.50 -23.34 18.12
C MET A 402 48.78 -21.87 18.44
N LEU A 403 50.04 -21.45 18.26
CA LEU A 403 50.43 -20.05 18.33
C LEU A 403 49.70 -19.24 17.25
N LYS A 404 48.99 -18.20 17.67
CA LYS A 404 48.23 -17.29 16.79
C LYS A 404 49.02 -16.01 16.54
N LEU A 405 48.71 -15.31 15.44
CA LEU A 405 49.24 -13.97 15.19
C LEU A 405 48.55 -12.96 16.10
N GLU A 406 49.30 -11.99 16.61
CA GLU A 406 48.69 -10.83 17.26
C GLU A 406 48.05 -9.96 16.17
N SER A 407 46.74 -9.77 16.29
CA SER A 407 45.94 -8.89 15.42
C SER A 407 45.30 -7.79 16.26
N VAL A 408 44.56 -6.89 15.60
CA VAL A 408 43.85 -5.78 16.24
C VAL A 408 42.84 -6.29 17.28
N ALA A 409 42.85 -5.67 18.46
CA ALA A 409 41.91 -5.98 19.54
C ALA A 409 40.73 -4.99 19.55
N LEU A 410 39.55 -5.43 20.00
CA LEU A 410 38.36 -4.58 20.12
C LEU A 410 38.56 -3.42 21.11
N GLN A 411 39.43 -3.62 22.10
CA GLN A 411 39.80 -2.65 23.13
C GLN A 411 40.79 -1.58 22.65
N GLU A 412 41.28 -1.65 21.41
CA GLU A 412 42.17 -0.60 20.88
C GLU A 412 41.43 0.73 20.71
N LYS A 413 42.05 1.83 21.14
CA LYS A 413 41.45 3.18 21.15
C LYS A 413 40.77 3.56 19.82
N LYS A 414 41.46 3.33 18.69
CA LYS A 414 40.96 3.67 17.34
C LYS A 414 39.75 2.81 16.94
N VAL A 415 39.66 1.56 17.41
CA VAL A 415 38.52 0.68 17.17
C VAL A 415 37.32 1.15 17.99
N SER A 416 37.52 1.51 19.26
CA SER A 416 36.48 2.10 20.09
C SER A 416 35.95 3.42 19.51
N GLU A 417 36.83 4.30 19.03
CA GLU A 417 36.46 5.55 18.36
C GLU A 417 35.59 5.30 17.12
N TRP A 418 35.96 4.33 16.28
CA TRP A 418 35.17 3.93 15.11
C TRP A 418 33.80 3.32 15.47
N ARG A 419 33.77 2.50 16.53
CA ARG A 419 32.55 1.87 17.04
C ARG A 419 31.56 2.90 17.60
N ASP A 420 32.06 3.89 18.34
CA ASP A 420 31.27 5.01 18.86
C ASP A 420 30.71 5.88 17.73
N VAL A 421 31.49 6.12 16.68
CA VAL A 421 31.03 6.87 15.48
C VAL A 421 29.93 6.10 14.74
N LEU A 422 30.07 4.79 14.56
CA LEU A 422 29.03 3.93 13.99
C LEU A 422 27.74 3.98 14.84
N GLN A 423 27.87 3.81 16.16
CA GLN A 423 26.72 3.82 17.06
C GLN A 423 25.97 5.15 17.01
N LYS A 424 26.67 6.29 17.06
CA LYS A 424 26.07 7.62 16.95
C LYS A 424 25.41 7.86 15.59
N ALA A 425 26.03 7.43 14.49
CA ALA A 425 25.47 7.59 13.15
C ALA A 425 24.17 6.79 12.96
N VAL A 426 24.12 5.55 13.47
CA VAL A 426 22.89 4.73 13.45
C VAL A 426 21.82 5.34 14.36
N GLN A 427 22.17 5.75 15.59
CA GLN A 427 21.21 6.39 16.50
C GLN A 427 20.59 7.67 15.91
N ALA A 428 21.41 8.54 15.32
CA ALA A 428 20.94 9.77 14.66
C ALA A 428 20.03 9.47 13.46
N SER A 429 20.36 8.47 12.63
CA SER A 429 19.54 8.12 11.47
C SER A 429 18.18 7.49 11.82
N LEU A 430 18.03 6.90 13.01
CA LEU A 430 16.74 6.39 13.50
C LEU A 430 15.74 7.51 13.89
N ILE A 431 16.21 8.74 14.16
CA ILE A 431 15.35 9.87 14.54
C ILE A 431 14.35 10.26 13.43
N PRO A 432 14.79 10.64 12.20
CA PRO A 432 13.85 10.93 11.11
C PRO A 432 13.06 9.70 10.67
N LEU A 433 13.62 8.49 10.81
CA LEU A 433 12.93 7.26 10.45
C LEU A 433 11.68 7.03 11.33
N LYS A 434 11.79 7.25 12.65
CA LYS A 434 10.64 7.21 13.57
C LYS A 434 9.65 8.34 13.25
N ALA A 435 10.14 9.57 13.13
CA ALA A 435 9.28 10.73 12.83
C ALA A 435 8.52 10.60 11.50
N TYR A 436 9.09 9.93 10.49
CA TYR A 436 8.41 9.63 9.23
C TYR A 436 7.31 8.56 9.40
N ALA A 437 7.53 7.53 10.23
CA ALA A 437 6.47 6.58 10.56
C ALA A 437 5.32 7.26 11.32
N ASP A 438 5.62 8.08 12.32
CA ASP A 438 4.62 8.83 13.12
C ASP A 438 3.72 9.73 12.24
N ALA A 439 4.20 10.20 11.09
CA ALA A 439 3.40 10.99 10.15
C ALA A 439 2.27 10.20 9.46
N TYR A 440 2.27 8.87 9.55
CA TYR A 440 1.17 8.02 9.06
C TYR A 440 0.08 7.74 10.10
N GLU A 441 0.24 8.21 11.35
CA GLU A 441 -0.75 8.05 12.43
C GLU A 441 -2.19 8.46 12.02
N PRO A 442 -2.44 9.55 11.26
CA PRO A 442 -3.79 9.91 10.83
C PRO A 442 -4.50 8.85 9.98
N TYR A 443 -3.77 7.92 9.35
CA TYR A 443 -4.33 6.86 8.53
C TYR A 443 -4.68 5.58 9.31
N VAL A 444 -4.27 5.47 10.58
CA VAL A 444 -4.58 4.32 11.46
C VAL A 444 -6.08 4.14 11.62
N ALA A 445 -6.83 5.24 11.82
CA ALA A 445 -8.28 5.22 11.92
C ALA A 445 -8.96 4.68 10.65
N LEU A 446 -8.45 5.03 9.46
CA LEU A 446 -8.96 4.51 8.19
C LEU A 446 -8.64 3.02 8.00
N MET A 447 -7.43 2.59 8.38
CA MET A 447 -7.03 1.20 8.27
C MET A 447 -7.87 0.29 9.20
N ASN A 448 -8.12 0.74 10.42
CA ASN A 448 -8.92 0.02 11.43
C ASN A 448 -10.44 0.13 11.22
N LEU A 449 -10.93 1.05 10.38
CA LEU A 449 -12.37 1.21 10.10
C LEU A 449 -12.97 -0.10 9.55
N ASN A 450 -14.07 -0.58 10.12
CA ASN A 450 -14.79 -1.74 9.58
C ASN A 450 -15.78 -1.29 8.50
N VAL A 451 -15.68 -1.84 7.28
CA VAL A 451 -16.51 -1.47 6.12
C VAL A 451 -17.98 -1.79 6.35
N ASP A 452 -18.30 -2.98 6.89
CA ASP A 452 -19.67 -3.42 7.16
C ASP A 452 -20.33 -2.64 8.31
N HIS A 453 -19.55 -2.23 9.30
CA HIS A 453 -20.05 -1.37 10.38
C HIS A 453 -20.36 0.03 9.85
N TYR A 454 -19.47 0.56 9.00
CA TYR A 454 -19.63 1.88 8.40
C TYR A 454 -20.88 1.96 7.51
N THR A 455 -21.10 0.99 6.62
CA THR A 455 -22.29 0.97 5.76
C THR A 455 -23.58 0.78 6.56
N LYS A 456 -23.60 -0.12 7.55
CA LYS A 456 -24.77 -0.29 8.43
C LYS A 456 -25.12 0.95 9.23
N ASP A 457 -24.13 1.70 9.72
CA ASP A 457 -24.37 2.97 10.40
C ASP A 457 -24.88 4.05 9.44
N PHE A 458 -24.36 4.09 8.22
CA PHE A 458 -24.84 4.98 7.15
C PHE A 458 -26.28 4.65 6.73
N GLU A 459 -26.65 3.36 6.69
CA GLU A 459 -27.99 2.87 6.36
C GLU A 459 -29.05 3.18 7.42
N LYS A 460 -28.70 3.26 8.71
CA LYS A 460 -29.63 3.59 9.81
C LYS A 460 -30.23 4.99 9.67
N THR A 461 -29.50 5.91 9.08
CA THR A 461 -30.02 7.22 8.68
C THR A 461 -30.71 7.10 7.33
N GLU A 462 -32.00 7.45 7.25
CA GLU A 462 -32.68 7.63 5.97
C GLU A 462 -32.04 8.79 5.22
N LYS A 463 -31.20 8.43 4.24
CA LYS A 463 -30.43 9.35 3.40
C LYS A 463 -30.93 9.34 1.97
N SER A 464 -30.86 10.50 1.33
CA SER A 464 -31.27 10.68 -0.06
C SER A 464 -30.24 10.10 -1.05
N ILE A 465 -30.64 9.95 -2.31
CA ILE A 465 -29.75 9.56 -3.43
C ILE A 465 -28.56 10.53 -3.52
N GLU A 466 -28.80 11.82 -3.25
CA GLU A 466 -27.77 12.86 -3.32
C GLU A 466 -26.80 12.80 -2.14
N ASP A 467 -27.23 12.35 -0.95
CA ASP A 467 -26.31 12.06 0.15
C ASP A 467 -25.38 10.89 -0.18
N TYR A 468 -25.90 9.83 -0.83
CA TYR A 468 -25.08 8.72 -1.33
C TYR A 468 -24.09 9.21 -2.41
N ARG A 469 -24.54 10.03 -3.38
CA ARG A 469 -23.66 10.62 -4.41
C ARG A 469 -22.53 11.44 -3.77
N ASN A 470 -22.86 12.31 -2.81
CA ASN A 470 -21.87 13.14 -2.12
C ASN A 470 -20.87 12.33 -1.28
N GLU A 471 -21.35 11.28 -0.58
CA GLU A 471 -20.48 10.38 0.19
C GLU A 471 -19.53 9.59 -0.72
N ILE A 472 -20.03 9.01 -1.83
CA ILE A 472 -19.20 8.29 -2.80
C ILE A 472 -18.14 9.23 -3.40
N LEU A 473 -18.53 10.45 -3.81
CA LEU A 473 -17.60 11.46 -4.29
C LEU A 473 -16.56 11.89 -3.22
N MET A 474 -16.92 11.90 -1.93
CA MET A 474 -15.99 12.13 -0.83
C MET A 474 -14.93 11.02 -0.75
N HIS A 475 -15.33 9.74 -0.77
CA HIS A 475 -14.37 8.63 -0.74
C HIS A 475 -13.49 8.57 -2.01
N ILE A 476 -14.01 8.93 -3.18
CA ILE A 476 -13.23 9.06 -4.42
C ILE A 476 -12.18 10.19 -4.27
N ARG A 477 -12.58 11.38 -3.82
CA ARG A 477 -11.66 12.53 -3.62
C ARG A 477 -10.58 12.22 -2.59
N GLU A 478 -10.94 11.59 -1.46
CA GLU A 478 -9.97 11.20 -0.43
C GLU A 478 -9.06 10.05 -0.89
N LYS A 479 -9.54 9.11 -1.72
CA LYS A 479 -8.69 8.11 -2.39
C LYS A 479 -7.66 8.77 -3.30
N ASP A 480 -8.08 9.67 -4.18
CA ASP A 480 -7.16 10.38 -5.08
C ASP A 480 -6.15 11.25 -4.32
N LYS A 481 -6.56 11.81 -3.18
CA LYS A 481 -5.70 12.56 -2.26
C LYS A 481 -4.68 11.65 -1.55
N LEU A 482 -5.07 10.44 -1.11
CA LEU A 482 -4.13 9.42 -0.60
C LEU A 482 -3.09 9.05 -1.67
N GLU A 483 -3.53 8.84 -2.91
CA GLU A 483 -2.65 8.52 -4.03
C GLU A 483 -1.75 9.71 -4.47
N LYS A 484 -2.13 10.95 -4.17
CA LYS A 484 -1.29 12.13 -4.41
C LYS A 484 -0.35 12.45 -3.25
N THR A 485 -0.72 12.14 -2.01
CA THR A 485 0.06 12.49 -0.79
C THR A 485 1.05 11.41 -0.39
N ILE A 486 0.73 10.13 -0.55
CA ILE A 486 1.61 9.02 -0.16
C ILE A 486 2.50 8.63 -1.36
N PRO A 487 3.83 8.73 -1.27
CA PRO A 487 4.71 8.33 -2.37
C PRO A 487 4.76 6.81 -2.55
N ILE A 488 5.25 6.35 -3.70
CA ILE A 488 5.61 4.93 -3.91
C ILE A 488 6.82 4.56 -3.05
N SER A 489 7.83 5.45 -3.00
CA SER A 489 9.04 5.31 -2.19
C SER A 489 9.66 6.66 -1.84
N ILE A 490 10.45 6.70 -0.78
CA ILE A 490 11.21 7.87 -0.33
C ILE A 490 12.59 7.44 0.20
N VAL A 491 13.57 8.35 0.20
CA VAL A 491 14.92 8.10 0.72
C VAL A 491 15.24 9.04 1.88
N ILE A 492 15.55 8.47 3.05
CA ILE A 492 15.81 9.20 4.29
C ILE A 492 17.12 8.66 4.89
N GLY A 493 18.21 9.42 4.77
CA GLY A 493 19.54 8.99 5.18
C GLY A 493 19.91 7.64 4.56
N PRO A 494 20.32 6.63 5.34
CA PRO A 494 20.72 5.33 4.81
C PRO A 494 19.54 4.45 4.36
N TYR A 495 18.29 4.89 4.52
CA TYR A 495 17.08 4.09 4.29
C TYR A 495 16.36 4.46 2.98
N TYR A 496 16.08 3.46 2.16
CA TYR A 496 15.07 3.49 1.10
C TYR A 496 13.77 2.90 1.65
N ILE A 497 12.76 3.74 1.83
CA ILE A 497 11.47 3.36 2.40
C ILE A 497 10.47 3.16 1.26
N PHE A 498 9.82 2.00 1.25
CA PHE A 498 8.83 1.60 0.27
C PHE A 498 7.43 1.64 0.91
N ALA A 499 6.59 2.54 0.41
CA ALA A 499 5.24 2.80 0.95
C ALA A 499 4.12 2.34 -0.01
N GLN A 500 4.47 1.77 -1.18
CA GLN A 500 3.50 1.33 -2.19
C GLN A 500 2.44 0.38 -1.63
N LYS A 501 2.84 -0.66 -0.87
CA LYS A 501 1.89 -1.63 -0.27
C LYS A 501 0.89 -0.96 0.66
N LEU A 502 1.35 0.01 1.47
CA LEU A 502 0.50 0.77 2.39
C LEU A 502 -0.45 1.71 1.63
N ARG A 503 0.06 2.41 0.61
CA ARG A 503 -0.73 3.24 -0.30
C ARG A 503 -1.84 2.43 -0.98
N GLU A 504 -1.50 1.24 -1.50
CA GLU A 504 -2.45 0.31 -2.13
C GLU A 504 -3.50 -0.17 -1.12
N ALA A 505 -3.10 -0.54 0.10
CA ALA A 505 -4.01 -0.95 1.16
C ALA A 505 -5.01 0.16 1.53
N LEU A 506 -4.55 1.40 1.76
CA LEU A 506 -5.40 2.55 2.09
C LEU A 506 -6.32 2.94 0.92
N SER A 507 -5.81 2.91 -0.31
CA SER A 507 -6.62 3.19 -1.51
C SER A 507 -7.68 2.11 -1.74
N ASN A 508 -7.34 0.84 -1.56
CA ASN A 508 -8.28 -0.27 -1.65
C ASN A 508 -9.32 -0.23 -0.51
N LYS A 509 -8.95 0.22 0.69
CA LYS A 509 -9.91 0.47 1.78
C LYS A 509 -11.00 1.47 1.37
N ARG A 510 -10.62 2.58 0.69
CA ARG A 510 -11.57 3.55 0.13
C ARG A 510 -12.40 2.95 -1.02
N LYS A 511 -11.82 2.14 -1.91
CA LYS A 511 -12.58 1.42 -2.95
C LYS A 511 -13.65 0.51 -2.34
N LEU A 512 -13.31 -0.29 -1.33
CA LEU A 512 -14.27 -1.17 -0.65
C LEU A 512 -15.41 -0.40 0.03
N LEU A 513 -15.16 0.80 0.57
CA LEU A 513 -16.22 1.68 1.07
C LEU A 513 -17.15 2.17 -0.07
N ILE A 514 -16.58 2.58 -1.21
CA ILE A 514 -17.35 2.98 -2.40
C ILE A 514 -18.20 1.82 -2.92
N GLU A 515 -17.60 0.65 -3.12
CA GLU A 515 -18.27 -0.58 -3.58
C GLU A 515 -19.40 -0.99 -2.62
N ALA A 516 -19.18 -0.91 -1.30
CA ALA A 516 -20.19 -1.25 -0.31
C ALA A 516 -21.34 -0.22 -0.24
N LEU A 517 -21.08 1.08 -0.47
CA LEU A 517 -22.12 2.11 -0.60
C LEU A 517 -22.94 1.95 -1.89
N LEU A 518 -22.29 1.65 -3.03
CA LEU A 518 -22.96 1.34 -4.29
C LEU A 518 -23.83 0.07 -4.17
N LEU A 519 -23.32 -0.97 -3.51
CA LEU A 519 -24.08 -2.20 -3.23
C LEU A 519 -25.28 -1.95 -2.29
N SER A 520 -25.10 -1.11 -1.26
CA SER A 520 -26.19 -0.66 -0.37
C SER A 520 -27.30 0.03 -1.17
N GLN A 521 -26.95 0.98 -2.04
CA GLN A 521 -27.91 1.66 -2.90
C GLN A 521 -28.57 0.72 -3.92
N THR A 522 -27.80 -0.20 -4.51
CA THR A 522 -28.32 -1.21 -5.45
C THR A 522 -29.37 -2.10 -4.79
N ARG A 523 -29.16 -2.50 -3.52
CA ARG A 523 -30.16 -3.27 -2.76
C ARG A 523 -31.44 -2.47 -2.52
N LYS A 524 -31.34 -1.19 -2.14
CA LYS A 524 -32.49 -0.30 -1.95
C LYS A 524 -33.30 -0.13 -3.24
N ALA A 525 -32.61 0.14 -4.35
CA ALA A 525 -33.21 0.24 -5.67
C ALA A 525 -33.89 -1.07 -6.07
N ARG A 526 -33.22 -2.22 -5.89
CA ARG A 526 -33.77 -3.55 -6.15
C ARG A 526 -35.08 -3.79 -5.40
N THR A 527 -35.12 -3.59 -4.08
CA THR A 527 -36.34 -3.82 -3.28
C THR A 527 -37.50 -2.94 -3.75
N ARG A 528 -37.28 -1.64 -4.01
CA ARG A 528 -38.30 -0.75 -4.59
C ARG A 528 -38.77 -1.20 -5.98
N THR A 529 -37.86 -1.71 -6.80
CA THR A 529 -38.16 -2.23 -8.14
C THR A 529 -38.95 -3.54 -8.07
N GLU A 530 -38.67 -4.41 -7.10
CA GLU A 530 -39.42 -5.65 -6.82
C GLU A 530 -40.83 -5.33 -6.32
N GLU A 531 -40.98 -4.42 -5.35
CA GLU A 531 -42.27 -3.93 -4.84
C GLU A 531 -43.16 -3.36 -5.97
N LEU A 532 -42.63 -2.50 -6.83
CA LEU A 532 -43.38 -1.97 -7.98
C LEU A 532 -43.74 -3.07 -8.99
N ASN A 533 -42.81 -3.97 -9.33
CA ASN A 533 -43.08 -5.10 -10.21
C ASN A 533 -44.18 -6.03 -9.65
N ASP A 534 -44.24 -6.23 -8.33
CA ASP A 534 -45.27 -7.03 -7.69
C ASP A 534 -46.65 -6.35 -7.78
N THR A 535 -46.75 -5.01 -7.61
CA THR A 535 -48.02 -4.29 -7.85
C THR A 535 -48.49 -4.42 -9.31
N PHE A 536 -47.57 -4.34 -10.29
CA PHE A 536 -47.92 -4.59 -11.69
C PHE A 536 -48.32 -6.04 -11.96
N ARG A 537 -47.70 -7.02 -11.26
CA ARG A 537 -48.09 -8.43 -11.36
C ARG A 537 -49.47 -8.71 -10.77
N ASP A 538 -49.84 -8.02 -9.69
CA ASP A 538 -51.19 -8.10 -9.12
C ASP A 538 -52.26 -7.54 -10.07
N ILE A 539 -51.98 -6.40 -10.72
CA ILE A 539 -52.85 -5.85 -11.79
C ILE A 539 -52.94 -6.85 -12.96
N GLN A 540 -51.82 -7.42 -13.43
CA GLN A 540 -51.81 -8.44 -14.49
C GLN A 540 -52.61 -9.69 -14.12
N ARG A 541 -52.49 -10.18 -12.87
CA ARG A 541 -53.23 -11.35 -12.39
C ARG A 541 -54.74 -11.08 -12.44
N LYS A 542 -55.18 -9.91 -11.94
CA LYS A 542 -56.60 -9.53 -11.98
C LYS A 542 -57.08 -9.33 -13.42
N LEU A 543 -56.26 -8.74 -14.31
CA LEU A 543 -56.60 -8.57 -15.74
C LEU A 543 -57.03 -9.89 -16.40
N TYR A 544 -56.29 -10.98 -16.11
CA TYR A 544 -56.53 -12.32 -16.66
C TYR A 544 -57.70 -13.09 -16.03
N GLU A 545 -58.41 -12.52 -15.05
CA GLU A 545 -59.63 -13.14 -14.50
C GLU A 545 -60.72 -13.19 -15.58
N LYS A 546 -61.26 -14.38 -15.83
CA LYS A 546 -62.29 -14.59 -16.88
C LYS A 546 -63.67 -14.25 -16.34
N ALA A 547 -64.36 -13.33 -17.00
CA ALA A 547 -65.79 -13.12 -16.80
C ALA A 547 -66.57 -14.38 -17.19
N ASN A 548 -67.37 -14.94 -16.27
CA ASN A 548 -68.18 -16.13 -16.53
C ASN A 548 -69.66 -15.77 -16.78
N THR A 549 -70.07 -14.56 -16.38
CA THR A 549 -71.40 -13.99 -16.58
C THR A 549 -71.31 -12.59 -17.20
N ALA A 550 -72.44 -12.08 -17.72
CA ALA A 550 -72.51 -10.71 -18.25
C ALA A 550 -72.36 -9.66 -17.13
N GLU A 551 -72.75 -10.02 -15.91
CA GLU A 551 -72.53 -9.26 -14.69
C GLU A 551 -71.02 -9.13 -14.38
N ASP A 552 -70.28 -10.24 -14.34
CA ASP A 552 -68.81 -10.23 -14.14
C ASP A 552 -68.10 -9.41 -15.24
N LEU A 553 -68.55 -9.55 -16.50
CA LEU A 553 -67.97 -8.82 -17.63
C LEU A 553 -68.16 -7.30 -17.47
N SER A 554 -69.31 -6.87 -16.96
CA SER A 554 -69.60 -5.46 -16.70
C SER A 554 -68.75 -4.91 -15.55
N GLU A 555 -68.61 -5.66 -14.46
CA GLU A 555 -67.78 -5.25 -13.32
C GLU A 555 -66.29 -5.18 -13.71
N HIS A 556 -65.79 -6.18 -14.46
CA HIS A 556 -64.40 -6.21 -14.90
C HIS A 556 -64.07 -5.06 -15.85
N ARG A 557 -64.97 -4.74 -16.79
CA ARG A 557 -64.85 -3.55 -17.65
C ARG A 557 -64.85 -2.24 -16.87
N GLU A 558 -65.66 -2.11 -15.81
CA GLU A 558 -65.67 -0.90 -14.99
C GLU A 558 -64.37 -0.76 -14.20
N TRP A 559 -63.86 -1.85 -13.62
CA TRP A 559 -62.55 -1.85 -12.96
C TRP A 559 -61.40 -1.55 -13.94
N MET A 560 -61.42 -2.09 -15.17
CA MET A 560 -60.41 -1.80 -16.20
C MET A 560 -60.27 -0.31 -16.50
N LYS A 561 -61.35 0.50 -16.41
CA LYS A 561 -61.28 1.96 -16.58
C LYS A 561 -60.40 2.66 -15.54
N SER A 562 -60.26 2.09 -14.34
CA SER A 562 -59.41 2.63 -13.27
C SER A 562 -57.92 2.23 -13.41
N VAL A 563 -57.60 1.24 -14.26
CA VAL A 563 -56.23 0.76 -14.44
C VAL A 563 -55.30 1.80 -15.06
N PRO A 564 -55.68 2.58 -16.10
CA PRO A 564 -54.86 3.67 -16.62
C PRO A 564 -54.47 4.73 -15.58
N GLU A 565 -55.38 5.08 -14.67
CA GLU A 565 -55.12 6.05 -13.58
C GLU A 565 -54.09 5.49 -12.59
N GLN A 566 -54.22 4.21 -12.21
CA GLN A 566 -53.22 3.50 -11.38
C GLN A 566 -51.85 3.38 -12.05
N LEU A 567 -51.78 3.27 -13.38
CA LEU A 567 -50.50 3.32 -14.12
C LEU A 567 -49.87 4.72 -14.06
N ASP A 568 -50.69 5.78 -14.15
CA ASP A 568 -50.21 7.15 -14.12
C ASP A 568 -49.70 7.56 -12.73
N ASP A 569 -50.41 7.19 -11.65
CA ASP A 569 -49.95 7.34 -10.25
C ASP A 569 -48.57 6.69 -10.00
N LYS A 570 -48.25 5.60 -10.71
CA LYS A 570 -47.01 4.85 -10.55
C LYS A 570 -45.86 5.35 -11.42
N LYS A 571 -46.08 6.30 -12.35
CA LYS A 571 -45.01 6.87 -13.19
C LYS A 571 -43.93 7.57 -12.36
N ASP A 572 -44.33 8.38 -11.39
CA ASP A 572 -43.40 9.12 -10.54
C ASP A 572 -42.52 8.19 -9.69
N ASP A 573 -43.08 7.06 -9.23
CA ASP A 573 -42.31 6.05 -8.50
C ASP A 573 -41.32 5.31 -9.41
N ILE A 574 -41.70 5.00 -10.66
CA ILE A 574 -40.77 4.47 -11.67
C ILE A 574 -39.65 5.48 -11.95
N HIS A 575 -39.95 6.78 -12.09
CA HIS A 575 -38.95 7.81 -12.31
C HIS A 575 -37.94 7.91 -11.16
N LYS A 576 -38.40 7.91 -9.90
CA LYS A 576 -37.50 7.88 -8.72
C LYS A 576 -36.56 6.68 -8.74
N VAL A 577 -37.08 5.48 -9.04
CA VAL A 577 -36.27 4.26 -9.14
C VAL A 577 -35.28 4.32 -10.32
N LEU A 578 -35.65 4.96 -11.43
CA LEU A 578 -34.71 5.20 -12.53
C LEU A 578 -33.59 6.17 -12.13
N ASP A 579 -33.88 7.25 -11.40
CA ASP A 579 -32.86 8.17 -10.90
C ASP A 579 -31.87 7.46 -9.96
N GLU A 580 -32.33 6.51 -9.13
CA GLU A 580 -31.47 5.65 -8.31
C GLU A 580 -30.51 4.81 -9.17
N PHE A 581 -31.00 4.21 -10.25
CA PHE A 581 -30.14 3.46 -11.17
C PHE A 581 -29.24 4.36 -12.02
N THR A 582 -29.68 5.55 -12.43
CA THR A 582 -28.86 6.52 -13.17
C THR A 582 -27.69 7.02 -12.32
N MET A 583 -27.89 7.18 -11.00
CA MET A 583 -26.77 7.46 -10.08
C MET A 583 -25.75 6.32 -10.05
N LEU A 584 -26.18 5.04 -10.13
CA LEU A 584 -25.25 3.91 -10.25
C LEU A 584 -24.52 3.90 -11.61
N ASP A 585 -25.22 4.24 -12.69
CA ASP A 585 -24.66 4.34 -14.06
C ASP A 585 -23.58 5.45 -14.14
N GLU A 586 -23.75 6.59 -13.44
CA GLU A 586 -22.74 7.67 -13.33
C GLU A 586 -21.40 7.21 -12.74
N PHE A 587 -21.43 6.27 -11.79
CA PHE A 587 -20.23 5.67 -11.21
C PHE A 587 -19.73 4.44 -11.99
N CYS A 588 -20.31 4.15 -13.17
CA CYS A 588 -20.04 2.97 -14.00
C CYS A 588 -20.18 1.65 -13.22
N TYR A 589 -21.15 1.58 -12.31
CA TYR A 589 -21.38 0.38 -11.51
C TYR A 589 -22.09 -0.70 -12.33
N ASN A 590 -21.45 -1.86 -12.47
CA ASN A 590 -22.01 -2.99 -13.21
C ASN A 590 -23.10 -3.69 -12.37
N LEU A 591 -24.37 -3.49 -12.76
CA LEU A 591 -25.51 -4.24 -12.23
C LEU A 591 -25.37 -5.74 -12.55
N SER A 592 -25.93 -6.59 -11.69
CA SER A 592 -26.03 -8.03 -12.00
C SER A 592 -27.07 -8.27 -13.10
N ASN A 593 -26.98 -9.41 -13.78
CA ASN A 593 -27.99 -9.82 -14.77
C ASN A 593 -29.39 -9.94 -14.17
N GLU A 594 -29.50 -10.28 -12.87
CA GLU A 594 -30.78 -10.32 -12.15
C GLU A 594 -31.34 -8.91 -11.96
N ASP A 595 -30.55 -8.00 -11.36
CA ASP A 595 -31.00 -6.64 -11.06
C ASP A 595 -31.33 -5.87 -12.36
N PHE A 596 -30.55 -6.09 -13.42
CA PHE A 596 -30.83 -5.56 -14.75
C PHE A 596 -32.15 -6.11 -15.33
N ALA A 597 -32.42 -7.41 -15.18
CA ALA A 597 -33.69 -7.99 -15.62
C ALA A 597 -34.88 -7.44 -14.82
N ILE A 598 -34.73 -7.21 -13.51
CA ILE A 598 -35.76 -6.61 -12.66
C ILE A 598 -36.03 -5.14 -13.07
N LYS A 599 -34.98 -4.34 -13.31
CA LYS A 599 -35.06 -2.97 -13.87
C LYS A 599 -35.78 -2.94 -15.23
N TYR A 600 -35.39 -3.84 -16.14
CA TYR A 600 -35.98 -3.92 -17.48
C TYR A 600 -37.44 -4.38 -17.45
N ASN A 601 -37.78 -5.33 -16.59
CA ASN A 601 -39.17 -5.77 -16.40
C ASN A 601 -40.06 -4.65 -15.86
N LEU A 602 -39.56 -3.80 -14.94
CA LEU A 602 -40.31 -2.64 -14.47
C LEU A 602 -40.58 -1.66 -15.62
N LEU A 603 -39.54 -1.31 -16.37
CA LEU A 603 -39.65 -0.42 -17.53
C LEU A 603 -40.62 -0.92 -18.61
N ALA A 604 -40.66 -2.24 -18.85
CA ALA A 604 -41.56 -2.85 -19.82
C ALA A 604 -43.01 -3.00 -19.31
N SER A 605 -43.23 -3.00 -17.99
CA SER A 605 -44.53 -3.34 -17.39
C SER A 605 -45.68 -2.41 -17.80
N PRO A 606 -45.54 -1.07 -17.84
CA PRO A 606 -46.60 -0.18 -18.32
C PRO A 606 -47.02 -0.44 -19.77
N TRP A 607 -46.05 -0.68 -20.67
CA TRP A 607 -46.33 -1.00 -22.07
C TRP A 607 -47.01 -2.37 -22.21
N ARG A 608 -46.50 -3.40 -21.51
CA ARG A 608 -47.11 -4.74 -21.49
C ARG A 608 -48.55 -4.71 -20.98
N LEU A 609 -48.81 -3.99 -19.88
CA LEU A 609 -50.15 -3.82 -19.34
C LEU A 609 -51.09 -3.12 -20.32
N ARG A 610 -50.62 -2.10 -21.03
CA ARG A 610 -51.42 -1.43 -22.06
C ARG A 610 -51.76 -2.37 -23.23
N THR A 611 -50.78 -3.11 -23.75
CA THR A 611 -51.02 -4.11 -24.79
C THR A 611 -51.95 -5.24 -24.34
N MET A 612 -51.89 -5.63 -23.06
CA MET A 612 -52.81 -6.60 -22.47
C MET A 612 -54.21 -6.03 -22.26
N LEU A 613 -54.37 -4.75 -21.90
CA LEU A 613 -55.66 -4.06 -21.85
C LEU A 613 -56.33 -4.09 -23.23
N ASP A 614 -55.60 -3.74 -24.30
CA ASP A 614 -56.11 -3.77 -25.67
C ASP A 614 -56.57 -5.20 -26.07
N GLN A 615 -55.78 -6.23 -25.76
CA GLN A 615 -56.10 -7.64 -26.02
C GLN A 615 -57.34 -8.13 -25.24
N ILE A 616 -57.46 -7.75 -23.96
CA ILE A 616 -58.59 -8.17 -23.13
C ILE A 616 -59.84 -7.37 -23.46
N GLU A 617 -59.73 -6.13 -23.94
CA GLU A 617 -60.87 -5.40 -24.51
C GLU A 617 -61.41 -6.08 -25.79
N GLU A 618 -60.54 -6.68 -26.62
CA GLU A 618 -60.95 -7.48 -27.76
C GLU A 618 -61.57 -8.82 -27.33
N GLN A 619 -60.96 -9.54 -26.38
CA GLN A 619 -61.56 -10.75 -25.79
C GLN A 619 -62.93 -10.46 -25.16
N HIS A 620 -63.09 -9.31 -24.51
CA HIS A 620 -64.35 -8.85 -23.95
C HIS A 620 -65.42 -8.58 -25.00
N LYS A 621 -65.07 -8.26 -26.26
CA LYS A 621 -66.04 -8.14 -27.37
C LYS A 621 -66.52 -9.52 -27.81
N GLU A 622 -65.61 -10.50 -27.91
CA GLU A 622 -65.96 -11.90 -28.19
C GLU A 622 -66.85 -12.51 -27.10
N ASP A 623 -66.50 -12.29 -25.83
CA ASP A 623 -67.30 -12.77 -24.70
C ASP A 623 -68.66 -12.06 -24.63
N GLU A 624 -68.75 -10.76 -24.95
CA GLU A 624 -70.04 -10.07 -25.07
C GLU A 624 -70.90 -10.66 -26.20
N GLU A 625 -70.33 -10.97 -27.37
CA GLU A 625 -71.06 -11.69 -28.43
C GLU A 625 -71.52 -13.08 -27.98
N ARG A 626 -70.67 -13.80 -27.25
CA ARG A 626 -70.97 -15.13 -26.71
C ARG A 626 -72.09 -15.05 -25.68
N PHE A 627 -72.07 -14.07 -24.78
CA PHE A 627 -73.16 -13.82 -23.83
C PHE A 627 -74.44 -13.35 -24.52
N LYS A 628 -74.37 -12.56 -25.59
CA LYS A 628 -75.54 -12.23 -26.42
C LYS A 628 -76.15 -13.47 -27.08
N LYS A 629 -75.32 -14.36 -27.64
CA LYS A 629 -75.77 -15.65 -28.22
C LYS A 629 -76.40 -16.55 -27.15
N LEU A 630 -75.79 -16.65 -25.97
CA LEU A 630 -76.32 -17.40 -24.83
C LEU A 630 -77.64 -16.80 -24.33
N GLN A 631 -77.73 -15.48 -24.19
CA GLN A 631 -78.94 -14.77 -23.78
C GLN A 631 -80.10 -15.00 -24.77
N VAL A 632 -79.84 -15.05 -26.08
CA VAL A 632 -80.85 -15.42 -27.09
C VAL A 632 -81.30 -16.88 -26.94
N GLN A 633 -80.38 -17.80 -26.64
CA GLN A 633 -80.73 -19.21 -26.39
C GLN A 633 -81.53 -19.39 -25.09
N ASP A 634 -81.12 -18.71 -24.02
CA ASP A 634 -81.76 -18.73 -22.70
C ASP A 634 -83.16 -18.11 -22.73
N THR A 635 -83.34 -17.00 -23.45
CA THR A 635 -84.65 -16.36 -23.64
C THR A 635 -85.56 -17.17 -24.57
N ALA A 636 -85.04 -17.80 -25.62
CA ALA A 636 -85.80 -18.75 -26.44
C ALA A 636 -86.25 -19.96 -25.60
N ALA A 637 -85.34 -20.59 -24.85
CA ALA A 637 -85.65 -21.71 -23.97
C ALA A 637 -86.62 -21.34 -22.84
N LEU A 638 -86.61 -20.10 -22.36
CA LEU A 638 -87.61 -19.60 -21.42
C LEU A 638 -88.98 -19.41 -22.08
N ASN A 639 -89.03 -18.90 -23.32
CA ASN A 639 -90.28 -18.82 -24.07
C ASN A 639 -90.86 -20.22 -24.37
N ASP A 640 -90.04 -21.18 -24.80
CA ASP A 640 -90.45 -22.57 -25.00
C ASP A 640 -91.00 -23.20 -23.71
N LYS A 641 -90.33 -22.95 -22.56
CA LYS A 641 -90.83 -23.35 -21.24
C LYS A 641 -92.16 -22.65 -20.90
N MET A 642 -92.30 -21.37 -21.22
CA MET A 642 -93.55 -20.62 -20.99
C MET A 642 -94.70 -21.14 -21.85
N ASP A 643 -94.47 -21.51 -23.11
CA ASP A 643 -95.48 -22.09 -23.98
C ASP A 643 -95.86 -23.51 -23.51
N GLN A 644 -94.88 -24.33 -23.08
CA GLN A 644 -95.14 -25.63 -22.43
C GLN A 644 -95.94 -25.48 -21.12
N LEU A 645 -95.60 -24.51 -20.28
CA LEU A 645 -96.35 -24.19 -19.06
C LEU A 645 -97.76 -23.67 -19.40
N THR A 646 -97.92 -22.89 -20.47
CA THR A 646 -99.24 -22.43 -20.95
C THR A 646 -100.10 -23.60 -21.38
N MET A 647 -99.55 -24.57 -22.12
CA MET A 647 -100.24 -25.82 -22.45
C MET A 647 -100.58 -26.65 -21.21
N SER A 648 -99.67 -26.75 -20.24
CA SER A 648 -99.88 -27.50 -18.99
C SER A 648 -100.95 -26.85 -18.10
N VAL A 649 -100.98 -25.52 -18.01
CA VAL A 649 -102.04 -24.77 -17.31
C VAL A 649 -103.37 -24.89 -18.05
N ALA A 650 -103.37 -24.91 -19.39
CA ALA A 650 -104.56 -25.17 -20.17
C ALA A 650 -105.08 -26.62 -19.98
N SER A 651 -104.22 -27.63 -19.87
CA SER A 651 -104.67 -29.01 -19.59
C SER A 651 -105.28 -29.20 -18.21
N LEU A 652 -104.99 -28.32 -17.24
CA LEU A 652 -105.70 -28.32 -15.96
C LEU A 652 -107.21 -28.11 -16.11
N SER A 653 -107.64 -27.48 -17.22
CA SER A 653 -109.07 -27.29 -17.56
C SER A 653 -109.83 -28.59 -17.85
N ALA A 654 -109.12 -29.68 -18.18
CA ALA A 654 -109.67 -30.98 -18.56
C ALA A 654 -109.78 -31.99 -17.40
N HIS A 655 -109.30 -31.65 -16.20
CA HIS A 655 -109.48 -32.49 -15.03
C HIS A 655 -110.86 -32.25 -14.42
N THR A 656 -111.77 -33.23 -14.55
CA THR A 656 -113.17 -33.14 -14.13
C THR A 656 -113.57 -34.17 -13.06
N SER A 657 -112.61 -34.88 -12.47
CA SER A 657 -112.84 -35.86 -11.39
C SER A 657 -112.23 -35.39 -10.07
N ILE A 658 -113.03 -35.46 -9.00
CA ILE A 658 -112.64 -35.18 -7.62
C ILE A 658 -111.66 -36.21 -7.05
N GLU A 659 -111.72 -37.47 -7.52
CA GLU A 659 -110.89 -38.58 -7.01
C GLU A 659 -109.40 -38.36 -7.29
N ARG A 660 -109.07 -37.68 -8.41
CA ARG A 660 -107.69 -37.35 -8.79
C ARG A 660 -107.18 -36.05 -8.17
N SER A 661 -107.91 -35.44 -7.23
CA SER A 661 -107.57 -34.11 -6.71
C SER A 661 -106.18 -34.03 -6.07
N HIS A 662 -105.69 -35.08 -5.41
CA HIS A 662 -104.32 -35.10 -4.85
C HIS A 662 -103.24 -35.12 -5.93
N GLU A 663 -103.48 -35.80 -7.05
CA GLU A 663 -102.56 -35.88 -8.18
C GLU A 663 -102.45 -34.51 -8.87
N VAL A 664 -103.60 -33.92 -9.21
CA VAL A 664 -103.68 -32.60 -9.87
C VAL A 664 -103.18 -31.48 -8.96
N ALA A 665 -103.37 -31.57 -7.64
CA ALA A 665 -102.77 -30.64 -6.68
C ALA A 665 -101.24 -30.75 -6.64
N ASN A 666 -100.68 -31.96 -6.75
CA ASN A 666 -99.23 -32.16 -6.83
C ASN A 666 -98.65 -31.68 -8.16
N GLU A 667 -99.39 -31.82 -9.26
CA GLU A 667 -99.05 -31.20 -10.55
C GLU A 667 -99.06 -29.67 -10.44
N CYS A 668 -100.09 -29.07 -9.84
CA CYS A 668 -100.13 -27.64 -9.56
C CYS A 668 -98.95 -27.19 -8.68
N ARG A 669 -98.53 -27.97 -7.66
CA ARG A 669 -97.35 -27.65 -6.84
C ARG A 669 -96.05 -27.66 -7.66
N LYS A 670 -95.90 -28.61 -8.59
CA LYS A 670 -94.77 -28.66 -9.54
C LYS A 670 -94.78 -27.47 -10.50
N LEU A 671 -95.91 -27.20 -11.16
CA LEU A 671 -96.08 -26.06 -12.08
C LEU A 671 -95.81 -24.72 -11.37
N ASN A 672 -96.29 -24.54 -10.13
CA ASN A 672 -96.03 -23.37 -9.30
C ASN A 672 -94.54 -23.17 -9.00
N LYS A 673 -93.78 -24.26 -8.77
CA LYS A 673 -92.33 -24.18 -8.56
C LYS A 673 -91.62 -23.71 -9.85
N ILE A 674 -91.94 -24.33 -10.98
CA ILE A 674 -91.32 -23.99 -12.28
C ILE A 674 -91.68 -22.55 -12.68
N LEU A 675 -92.93 -22.10 -12.44
CA LEU A 675 -93.34 -20.72 -12.68
C LEU A 675 -92.53 -19.69 -11.88
N LYS A 676 -92.18 -19.99 -10.62
CA LYS A 676 -91.29 -19.12 -9.82
C LYS A 676 -89.87 -19.09 -10.37
N GLU A 677 -89.31 -20.25 -10.73
CA GLU A 677 -88.00 -20.34 -11.38
C GLU A 677 -87.96 -19.54 -12.70
N CYS A 678 -89.05 -19.56 -13.47
CA CYS A 678 -89.22 -18.73 -14.66
C CYS A 678 -89.31 -17.22 -14.35
N GLN A 679 -89.92 -16.82 -13.23
CA GLN A 679 -89.97 -15.41 -12.80
C GLN A 679 -88.59 -14.88 -12.36
N GLU A 680 -87.82 -15.69 -11.62
CA GLU A 680 -86.45 -15.36 -11.19
C GLU A 680 -85.49 -15.31 -12.39
N ALA A 681 -85.62 -16.25 -13.33
CA ALA A 681 -84.90 -16.24 -14.60
C ALA A 681 -85.24 -14.98 -15.43
N ALA A 682 -86.51 -14.61 -15.56
CA ALA A 682 -86.93 -13.40 -16.29
C ALA A 682 -86.34 -12.10 -15.69
N GLN A 683 -86.24 -11.99 -14.37
CA GLN A 683 -85.57 -10.84 -13.72
C GLN A 683 -84.07 -10.81 -14.04
N THR A 684 -83.40 -11.96 -13.97
CA THR A 684 -81.97 -12.09 -14.30
C THR A 684 -81.71 -11.74 -15.77
N TYR A 685 -82.55 -12.24 -16.68
CA TYR A 685 -82.46 -11.98 -18.11
C TYR A 685 -82.70 -10.51 -18.45
N ASN A 686 -83.70 -9.85 -17.86
CA ASN A 686 -83.91 -8.41 -18.04
C ASN A 686 -82.70 -7.58 -17.56
N ASN A 687 -82.03 -8.01 -16.49
CA ASN A 687 -80.79 -7.36 -16.02
C ASN A 687 -79.64 -7.56 -17.01
N ARG A 688 -79.44 -8.79 -17.51
CA ARG A 688 -78.43 -9.10 -18.53
C ARG A 688 -78.66 -8.39 -19.85
N GLU A 689 -79.91 -8.31 -20.32
CA GLU A 689 -80.29 -7.56 -21.52
C GLU A 689 -79.90 -6.08 -21.36
N ARG A 690 -80.15 -5.48 -20.19
CA ARG A 690 -79.74 -4.11 -19.88
C ARG A 690 -78.22 -3.92 -19.89
N LEU A 691 -77.45 -4.86 -19.34
CA LEU A 691 -75.98 -4.83 -19.33
C LEU A 691 -75.38 -5.04 -20.73
N LEU A 692 -76.00 -5.88 -21.56
CA LEU A 692 -75.58 -6.19 -22.94
C LEU A 692 -76.11 -5.19 -23.99
N GLY A 693 -76.88 -4.18 -23.58
CA GLY A 693 -77.49 -3.19 -24.48
C GLY A 693 -78.57 -3.74 -25.41
N LEU A 694 -79.21 -4.85 -25.02
CA LEU A 694 -80.31 -5.48 -25.74
C LEU A 694 -81.66 -4.85 -25.35
N PRO A 695 -82.69 -4.90 -26.22
CA PRO A 695 -84.05 -4.50 -25.84
C PRO A 695 -84.57 -5.44 -24.73
N VAL A 696 -85.06 -4.85 -23.63
CA VAL A 696 -85.57 -5.62 -22.49
C VAL A 696 -86.83 -6.39 -22.87
N THR A 697 -86.84 -7.70 -22.65
CA THR A 697 -87.91 -8.60 -23.05
C THR A 697 -89.15 -8.39 -22.16
N ASN A 698 -90.30 -8.13 -22.80
CA ASN A 698 -91.56 -7.95 -22.07
C ASN A 698 -92.21 -9.29 -21.72
N TYR A 699 -92.02 -9.72 -20.47
CA TYR A 699 -92.60 -10.95 -19.91
C TYR A 699 -94.07 -10.81 -19.42
N GLU A 700 -94.87 -9.88 -19.96
CA GLU A 700 -96.32 -9.77 -19.71
C GLU A 700 -97.06 -11.11 -19.87
N LYS A 701 -96.66 -11.94 -20.84
CA LYS A 701 -97.19 -13.30 -21.01
C LYS A 701 -97.01 -14.17 -19.75
N LEU A 702 -95.85 -14.09 -19.09
CA LEU A 702 -95.56 -14.84 -17.86
C LEU A 702 -96.39 -14.31 -16.70
N ALA A 703 -96.50 -12.98 -16.57
CA ALA A 703 -97.34 -12.36 -15.55
C ALA A 703 -98.83 -12.74 -15.71
N LYS A 704 -99.31 -12.80 -16.97
CA LYS A 704 -100.65 -13.30 -17.29
C LYS A 704 -100.79 -14.79 -16.98
N LEU A 705 -99.84 -15.64 -17.40
CA LEU A 705 -99.87 -17.08 -17.14
C LEU A 705 -99.92 -17.41 -15.64
N VAL A 706 -99.15 -16.70 -14.80
CA VAL A 706 -99.21 -16.83 -13.34
C VAL A 706 -100.59 -16.46 -12.79
N LYS A 707 -101.20 -15.39 -13.32
CA LYS A 707 -102.56 -14.94 -12.93
C LYS A 707 -103.65 -15.91 -13.39
N ASP A 708 -103.52 -16.48 -14.58
CA ASP A 708 -104.49 -17.43 -15.16
C ASP A 708 -104.38 -18.82 -14.51
N PHE A 709 -103.18 -19.21 -14.04
CA PHE A 709 -102.94 -20.44 -13.29
C PHE A 709 -103.43 -20.38 -11.83
N GLU A 710 -103.36 -19.21 -11.19
CA GLU A 710 -103.65 -19.05 -9.76
C GLU A 710 -105.02 -19.62 -9.31
N PRO A 711 -106.14 -19.41 -10.04
CA PRO A 711 -107.43 -20.03 -9.69
C PRO A 711 -107.42 -21.56 -9.71
N TYR A 712 -106.69 -22.19 -10.64
CA TYR A 712 -106.56 -23.65 -10.71
C TYR A 712 -105.73 -24.15 -9.54
N ARG A 713 -104.62 -23.49 -9.24
CA ARG A 713 -103.77 -23.79 -8.08
C ARG A 713 -104.57 -23.73 -6.78
N VAL A 714 -105.31 -22.65 -6.57
CA VAL A 714 -106.15 -22.45 -5.37
C VAL A 714 -107.26 -23.51 -5.30
N LEU A 715 -107.95 -23.80 -6.40
CA LEU A 715 -108.98 -24.85 -6.41
C LEU A 715 -108.41 -26.22 -6.04
N TRP A 716 -107.42 -26.70 -6.79
CA TRP A 716 -106.92 -28.07 -6.65
C TRP A 716 -106.16 -28.30 -5.34
N SER A 717 -105.38 -27.31 -4.88
CA SER A 717 -104.79 -27.38 -3.53
C SER A 717 -105.88 -27.43 -2.46
N THR A 718 -106.86 -26.54 -2.51
CA THR A 718 -107.98 -26.52 -1.55
C THR A 718 -108.81 -27.81 -1.59
N ALA A 719 -109.05 -28.41 -2.77
CA ALA A 719 -109.79 -29.67 -2.91
C ALA A 719 -108.98 -30.86 -2.37
N SER A 720 -107.69 -30.95 -2.67
CA SER A 720 -106.78 -31.95 -2.10
C SER A 720 -106.68 -31.81 -0.59
N ASP A 721 -106.49 -30.59 -0.12
CA ASP A 721 -106.31 -30.33 1.31
C ASP A 721 -107.63 -30.52 2.06
N TRP A 722 -108.79 -30.26 1.44
CA TRP A 722 -110.12 -30.66 1.94
C TRP A 722 -110.24 -32.18 2.06
N LEU A 723 -110.01 -32.95 0.98
CA LEU A 723 -110.20 -34.41 1.00
C LEU A 723 -109.29 -35.06 2.04
N ARG A 724 -108.01 -34.65 2.12
CA ARG A 724 -107.07 -35.14 3.15
C ARG A 724 -107.52 -34.77 4.55
N SER A 725 -107.98 -33.53 4.76
CA SER A 725 -108.39 -33.07 6.09
C SER A 725 -109.69 -33.73 6.52
N HIS A 726 -110.67 -33.88 5.62
CA HIS A 726 -111.93 -34.57 5.87
C HIS A 726 -111.71 -36.07 6.17
N ASP A 727 -110.85 -36.76 5.40
CA ASP A 727 -110.47 -38.14 5.68
C ASP A 727 -109.83 -38.29 7.08
N SER A 728 -108.84 -37.45 7.38
CA SER A 728 -108.22 -37.37 8.71
C SER A 728 -109.24 -37.08 9.81
N TRP A 729 -110.13 -36.09 9.64
CA TRP A 729 -111.14 -35.72 10.65
C TRP A 729 -112.22 -36.79 10.88
N MET A 730 -112.45 -37.69 9.92
CA MET A 730 -113.42 -38.78 10.03
C MET A 730 -112.82 -40.11 10.50
N ASN A 731 -111.55 -40.37 10.18
CA ASN A 731 -110.91 -41.68 10.38
C ASN A 731 -109.78 -41.69 11.43
N ASP A 732 -109.14 -40.56 11.73
CA ASP A 732 -108.10 -40.50 12.78
C ASP A 732 -108.71 -40.44 14.19
N PRO A 733 -107.99 -40.90 15.24
CA PRO A 733 -108.45 -40.77 16.62
C PRO A 733 -108.65 -39.29 17.00
N ILE A 734 -109.83 -38.95 17.57
CA ILE A 734 -110.28 -37.57 17.81
C ILE A 734 -109.30 -36.66 18.58
N ILE A 735 -108.32 -37.24 19.29
CA ILE A 735 -107.22 -36.56 19.99
C ILE A 735 -106.26 -35.84 19.01
N SER A 736 -106.02 -36.37 17.81
CA SER A 736 -105.08 -35.77 16.82
C SER A 736 -105.66 -34.56 16.08
N VAL A 737 -106.98 -34.38 16.11
CA VAL A 737 -107.73 -33.43 15.28
C VAL A 737 -107.82 -32.05 15.95
N ASN A 738 -107.15 -31.00 15.42
CA ASN A 738 -107.12 -29.69 16.07
C ASN A 738 -108.44 -28.90 15.96
N ALA A 739 -109.21 -28.85 17.06
CA ALA A 739 -110.55 -28.26 17.11
C ALA A 739 -110.60 -26.74 16.83
N GLU A 740 -109.55 -25.98 17.15
CA GLU A 740 -109.49 -24.53 16.88
C GLU A 740 -109.17 -24.20 15.42
N ASP A 741 -108.48 -25.09 14.70
CA ASP A 741 -108.06 -24.85 13.33
C ASP A 741 -109.03 -25.43 12.30
N ILE A 742 -109.86 -26.43 12.65
CA ILE A 742 -110.94 -26.93 11.79
C ILE A 742 -111.81 -25.77 11.30
N GLU A 743 -112.34 -24.93 12.21
CA GLU A 743 -113.26 -23.87 11.81
C GLU A 743 -112.62 -22.85 10.87
N LYS A 744 -111.34 -22.48 11.11
CA LYS A 744 -110.56 -21.59 10.23
C LYS A 744 -110.34 -22.23 8.87
N ASN A 745 -109.83 -23.47 8.85
CA ASN A 745 -109.51 -24.21 7.63
C ASN A 745 -110.77 -24.46 6.80
N VAL A 746 -111.87 -24.91 7.40
CA VAL A 746 -113.14 -25.12 6.69
C VAL A 746 -113.72 -23.80 6.20
N THR A 747 -113.61 -22.71 6.97
CA THR A 747 -114.06 -21.38 6.52
C THR A 747 -113.21 -20.85 5.36
N GLU A 748 -111.91 -21.08 5.35
CA GLU A 748 -111.02 -20.69 4.26
C GLU A 748 -111.24 -21.55 3.01
N MET A 749 -111.30 -22.88 3.16
CA MET A 749 -111.64 -23.82 2.08
C MET A 749 -113.00 -23.49 1.48
N TYR A 750 -114.00 -23.17 2.31
CA TYR A 750 -115.32 -22.73 1.86
C TYR A 750 -115.25 -21.42 1.06
N LYS A 751 -114.49 -20.41 1.53
CA LYS A 751 -114.29 -19.14 0.82
C LYS A 751 -113.58 -19.34 -0.52
N ASN A 752 -112.56 -20.20 -0.56
CA ASN A 752 -111.81 -20.51 -1.77
C ASN A 752 -112.71 -21.24 -2.78
N MET A 753 -113.42 -22.29 -2.38
CA MET A 753 -114.40 -22.99 -3.23
C MET A 753 -115.52 -22.07 -3.72
N HIS A 754 -116.10 -21.24 -2.85
CA HIS A 754 -117.14 -20.27 -3.24
C HIS A 754 -116.63 -19.24 -4.26
N LYS A 755 -115.36 -18.82 -4.18
CA LYS A 755 -114.73 -17.97 -5.21
C LYS A 755 -114.48 -18.76 -6.49
N SER A 756 -113.93 -19.96 -6.42
CA SER A 756 -113.64 -20.80 -7.59
C SER A 756 -114.90 -21.16 -8.39
N ILE A 757 -116.06 -21.37 -7.75
CA ILE A 757 -117.34 -21.56 -8.46
C ILE A 757 -117.71 -20.36 -9.34
N LYS A 758 -117.38 -19.13 -8.91
CA LYS A 758 -117.62 -17.91 -9.69
C LYS A 758 -116.57 -17.68 -10.78
N ILE A 759 -115.33 -18.12 -10.55
CA ILE A 759 -114.23 -17.95 -11.50
C ILE A 759 -114.33 -18.98 -12.64
N PHE A 760 -114.74 -20.21 -12.34
CA PHE A 760 -114.91 -21.29 -13.31
C PHE A 760 -116.34 -21.41 -13.88
N SER A 761 -117.12 -20.34 -13.90
CA SER A 761 -118.50 -20.36 -14.43
C SER A 761 -118.60 -20.72 -15.91
N GLU A 762 -117.51 -20.61 -16.66
CA GLU A 762 -117.42 -20.99 -18.08
C GLU A 762 -116.88 -22.42 -18.30
N ASN A 763 -116.49 -23.13 -17.24
CA ASN A 763 -116.03 -24.52 -17.31
C ASN A 763 -116.79 -25.40 -16.30
N GLU A 764 -117.95 -25.88 -16.73
CA GLU A 764 -118.89 -26.66 -15.92
C GLU A 764 -118.22 -27.85 -15.21
N GLY A 765 -117.29 -28.56 -15.86
CA GLY A 765 -116.64 -29.74 -15.30
C GLY A 765 -115.77 -29.44 -14.07
N ILE A 766 -115.10 -28.29 -14.07
CA ILE A 766 -114.29 -27.82 -12.93
C ILE A 766 -115.16 -27.11 -11.89
N GLN A 767 -116.19 -26.38 -12.37
CA GLN A 767 -117.19 -25.78 -11.50
C GLN A 767 -117.90 -26.84 -10.65
N GLN A 768 -118.22 -28.01 -11.22
CA GLN A 768 -118.83 -29.13 -10.51
C GLN A 768 -117.93 -29.70 -9.41
N ILE A 769 -116.61 -29.78 -9.60
CA ILE A 769 -115.69 -30.16 -8.51
C ILE A 769 -115.75 -29.13 -7.38
N ALA A 770 -115.71 -27.84 -7.72
CA ALA A 770 -115.80 -26.76 -6.74
C ALA A 770 -117.15 -26.76 -5.99
N MET A 771 -118.26 -27.05 -6.68
CA MET A 771 -119.60 -27.24 -6.10
C MET A 771 -119.68 -28.49 -5.22
N THR A 772 -119.12 -29.62 -5.65
CA THR A 772 -119.12 -30.89 -4.91
C THR A 772 -118.33 -30.74 -3.61
N VAL A 773 -117.10 -30.22 -3.68
CA VAL A 773 -116.29 -29.94 -2.49
C VAL A 773 -116.96 -28.90 -1.59
N LYS A 774 -117.58 -27.86 -2.16
CA LYS A 774 -118.38 -26.90 -1.37
C LYS A 774 -119.58 -27.54 -0.68
N SER A 775 -120.29 -28.47 -1.33
CA SER A 775 -121.40 -29.21 -0.72
C SER A 775 -120.91 -30.08 0.42
N GLN A 776 -119.85 -30.88 0.21
CA GLN A 776 -119.22 -31.67 1.28
C GLN A 776 -118.80 -30.79 2.46
N ILE A 777 -118.28 -29.58 2.20
CA ILE A 777 -117.98 -28.59 3.24
C ILE A 777 -119.26 -28.10 3.94
N GLU A 778 -120.34 -27.83 3.22
CA GLU A 778 -121.62 -27.40 3.80
C GLU A 778 -122.32 -28.50 4.60
N ASP A 779 -122.23 -29.75 4.15
CA ASP A 779 -122.73 -30.95 4.83
C ASP A 779 -121.91 -31.27 6.09
N PHE A 780 -120.62 -30.94 6.10
CA PHE A 780 -119.73 -31.10 7.26
C PHE A 780 -119.84 -29.94 8.28
N LYS A 781 -120.27 -28.74 7.88
CA LYS A 781 -120.38 -27.58 8.80
C LYS A 781 -121.17 -27.86 10.09
N PRO A 782 -122.34 -28.55 10.06
CA PRO A 782 -123.06 -28.94 11.28
C PRO A 782 -122.28 -29.83 12.24
N SER A 783 -121.27 -30.56 11.74
CA SER A 783 -120.41 -31.44 12.54
C SER A 783 -119.29 -30.68 13.26
N ILE A 784 -118.94 -29.46 12.83
CA ILE A 784 -117.84 -28.69 13.44
C ILE A 784 -118.10 -28.36 14.91
N PRO A 785 -119.28 -27.82 15.32
CA PRO A 785 -119.57 -27.58 16.74
C PRO A 785 -119.61 -28.88 17.55
N LEU A 786 -119.98 -30.01 16.93
CA LEU A 786 -120.00 -31.32 17.59
C LEU A 786 -118.58 -31.83 17.87
N ILE A 787 -117.68 -31.72 16.89
CA ILE A 787 -116.26 -32.09 17.03
C ILE A 787 -115.55 -31.15 18.03
N GLN A 788 -115.84 -29.84 17.99
CA GLN A 788 -115.35 -28.87 18.98
C GLN A 788 -115.86 -29.20 20.39
N ALA A 789 -117.12 -29.60 20.56
CA ALA A 789 -117.67 -30.00 21.85
C ALA A 789 -117.11 -31.34 22.37
N LEU A 790 -116.88 -32.32 21.48
CA LEU A 790 -116.23 -33.60 21.80
C LEU A 790 -114.74 -33.47 22.15
N ARG A 791 -114.11 -32.34 21.83
CA ARG A 791 -112.73 -31.98 22.19
C ARG A 791 -112.64 -30.88 23.26
N ALA A 792 -113.77 -30.40 23.77
CA ALA A 792 -113.78 -29.47 24.90
C ALA A 792 -113.28 -30.20 26.17
N PRO A 793 -112.47 -29.55 27.04
CA PRO A 793 -111.77 -30.22 28.17
C PRO A 793 -112.68 -30.66 29.35
N GLY A 794 -113.96 -30.96 29.08
CA GLY A 794 -114.94 -31.48 30.03
C GLY A 794 -115.72 -32.71 29.51
N MET A 795 -115.28 -33.30 28.39
CA MET A 795 -115.71 -34.61 27.85
C MET A 795 -114.47 -35.50 27.66
#